data_AF-A0A848WZ14-F1
#
_entry.id   AF-A0A848WZ14-F1
#
_cell.length_a   1.000
_cell.length_b   1.000
_cell.length_c   1.000
_cell.angle_alpha   90.00
_cell.angle_beta   90.00
_cell.angle_gamma   90.00
#
_symmetry.space_group_name_H-M   'P 1'
#
loop_
_entity.id
_entity.type
_entity.pdbx_description
1 polymer ?
#
loop_
_entity_poly.entity_id
_entity_poly.type
_entity_poly.pdbx_seq_one_letter_code
_entity_poly.pdbx_strand_id
1 'polypeptide(L)'
;MSAIIKALRNALDADPNNWENRLALIEAHLSAGQQDEAAGLLNEVEELPADEDSLMSAAKSYSLIGMPDEGQRIMQHVVDGNPANAEAQMGLAEMAHKAGDSATAMRHVITATSLDSTIEVPAELQTAYSSVLGGSSPAAAEEEPAVAVVAEPEPEEPVAVVAEEETEPEEEIAPVVPVALTPPGTEPEPEPATAIPAPDVAAEATTGSKTITLKEAGELAGKTTNQPGLETQVLESTPSGSRPTLKTDAPAPALKIERHIEEYDPELEEEAAHLREVQDAIAERRKSAMARDKVVSLTVTILIHAAVFLALGLVVMTIPRDVPPNLVAIAAPSEQEQTIEPQKLKKNQVRQTATSSMEQEVIASVSLSNISVPTMAEDGVANMPAMDVSFAPSMTFSDAMSSPDSMMMFGQKIEGKVLGVILDVSGSMAEFLPMVIREVDKNYKNAPIVYVNHAMIVGSPDSTRIYPIVEEEVLPHWPREWEKGNSPYWFLWHDLPRKAPQHSIDRLIKVFKERPNMFIARGGNNRFGAAAKFLAEQKIDSLYIFSDFEDFVDDELAREIGQSLGRKKVRTYVQPAAKESEHLHLVDLRIARRTLGRKLEPLTDVIRPKNKEPAPIAVVKKEPTPIPEGVTFATPRPERKGDETIHRGYWRHHEKYFPEELKIYEYPNMDLVLRGPECRAYLYLKDDDGYIQSPVVFGYHSYKQYLGTDERMHTRRRKFIKNLEEPKLENGEFVWNMLLEDEITFKVILWFKDDHATATYVAQKPPDDERDGAFIYFTMPPLAQERKDVYYGPDFPDGLNLDNVRLATTDNFATFYLPGATADRYEKHWNMLGFKRGHNRIPYNVLYRTLPSGVREITCEGPSFGNLELHARTTSNKLFLNARPHRADSELWEGFACTLVRPWDRRERLTKTEGIEFSVVRKEKF
;
A
#
# COMPACT_ATOMS: atom_id res chain seq x y z
N MET A 1 24.52 41.86 -31.33
CA MET A 1 24.34 40.47 -30.84
C MET A 1 25.49 39.54 -31.17
N SER A 2 25.84 39.27 -32.43
CA SER A 2 26.89 38.29 -32.78
C SER A 2 28.27 38.51 -32.09
N ALA A 3 28.73 39.76 -31.94
CA ALA A 3 29.99 40.05 -31.24
C ALA A 3 29.92 39.80 -29.71
N ILE A 4 28.75 40.02 -29.09
CA ILE A 4 28.51 39.81 -27.66
C ILE A 4 28.45 38.31 -27.35
N ILE A 5 27.67 37.55 -28.14
CA ILE A 5 27.60 36.09 -28.04
C ILE A 5 29.00 35.48 -28.16
N LYS A 6 29.80 35.95 -29.12
CA LYS A 6 31.19 35.48 -29.29
C LYS A 6 32.08 35.82 -28.08
N ALA A 7 31.96 37.02 -27.52
CA ALA A 7 32.74 37.41 -26.35
C ALA A 7 32.36 36.60 -25.10
N LEU A 8 31.06 36.39 -24.88
CA LEU A 8 30.53 35.60 -23.76
C LEU A 8 30.88 34.12 -23.90
N ARG A 9 30.82 33.55 -25.11
CA ARG A 9 31.27 32.16 -25.34
C ARG A 9 32.78 32.02 -25.05
N ASN A 10 33.61 32.95 -25.51
CA ASN A 10 35.04 32.93 -25.19
C ASN A 10 35.30 33.05 -23.67
N ALA A 11 34.49 33.84 -22.95
CA ALA A 11 34.60 33.98 -21.50
C ALA A 11 34.16 32.71 -20.76
N LEU A 12 33.09 32.07 -21.23
CA LEU A 12 32.60 30.80 -20.70
C LEU A 12 33.54 29.64 -21.02
N ASP A 13 34.17 29.62 -22.19
CA ASP A 13 35.18 28.62 -22.55
C ASP A 13 36.44 28.75 -21.66
N ALA A 14 36.73 29.94 -21.14
CA ALA A 14 37.84 30.18 -20.21
C ALA A 14 37.51 29.78 -18.76
N ASP A 15 36.24 29.82 -18.37
CA ASP A 15 35.73 29.39 -17.07
C ASP A 15 34.32 28.77 -17.21
N PRO A 16 34.23 27.45 -17.48
CA PRO A 16 32.96 26.77 -17.77
C PRO A 16 31.94 26.80 -16.64
N ASN A 17 32.40 27.02 -15.40
CA ASN A 17 31.57 27.04 -14.20
C ASN A 17 31.11 28.47 -13.84
N ASN A 18 31.46 29.47 -14.64
CA ASN A 18 31.04 30.84 -14.44
C ASN A 18 29.57 31.03 -14.86
N TRP A 19 28.67 30.90 -13.89
CA TRP A 19 27.24 31.01 -14.13
C TRP A 19 26.79 32.40 -14.60
N GLU A 20 27.48 33.48 -14.21
CA GLU A 20 27.20 34.83 -14.69
C GLU A 20 27.39 34.92 -16.21
N ASN A 21 28.54 34.45 -16.72
CA ASN A 21 28.80 34.42 -18.16
C ASN A 21 27.85 33.48 -18.90
N ARG A 22 27.47 32.36 -18.28
CA ARG A 22 26.53 31.38 -18.87
C ARG A 22 25.12 31.97 -18.97
N LEU A 23 24.58 32.58 -17.92
CA LEU A 23 23.27 33.23 -17.93
C LEU A 23 23.23 34.38 -18.93
N ALA A 24 24.27 35.22 -18.97
CA ALA A 24 24.37 36.29 -19.96
C ALA A 24 24.38 35.76 -21.39
N LEU A 25 25.03 34.61 -21.63
CA LEU A 25 25.06 33.97 -22.94
C LEU A 25 23.69 33.37 -23.31
N ILE A 26 23.02 32.71 -22.36
CA ILE A 26 21.65 32.19 -22.51
C ILE A 26 20.69 33.33 -22.85
N GLU A 27 20.73 34.44 -22.10
CA GLU A 27 19.90 35.62 -22.34
C GLU A 27 20.17 36.23 -23.73
N ALA A 28 21.44 36.29 -24.14
CA ALA A 28 21.82 36.76 -25.46
C ALA A 28 21.28 35.86 -26.59
N HIS A 29 21.25 34.54 -26.39
CA HIS A 29 20.64 33.58 -27.33
C HIS A 29 19.11 33.69 -27.36
N LEU A 30 18.45 33.78 -26.20
CA LEU A 30 17.01 34.00 -26.10
C LEU A 30 16.59 35.30 -26.81
N SER A 31 17.34 36.38 -26.60
CA SER A 31 17.11 37.68 -27.26
C SER A 31 17.33 37.63 -28.78
N ALA A 32 18.14 36.67 -29.26
CA ALA A 32 18.36 36.43 -30.68
C ALA A 32 17.36 35.45 -31.31
N GLY A 33 16.39 34.92 -30.52
CA GLY A 33 15.44 33.89 -30.95
C GLY A 33 16.07 32.50 -31.10
N GLN A 34 17.25 32.28 -30.52
CA GLN A 34 18.05 31.05 -30.57
C GLN A 34 17.76 30.17 -29.35
N GLN A 35 16.55 29.62 -29.27
CA GLN A 35 16.10 28.85 -28.11
C GLN A 35 16.87 27.52 -27.95
N ASP A 36 17.22 26.86 -29.05
CA ASP A 36 17.93 25.58 -29.03
C ASP A 36 19.35 25.74 -28.46
N GLU A 37 20.05 26.81 -28.82
CA GLU A 37 21.38 27.13 -28.30
C GLU A 37 21.35 27.50 -26.82
N ALA A 38 20.30 28.22 -26.39
CA ALA A 38 20.06 28.52 -24.98
C ALA A 38 19.81 27.24 -24.17
N ALA A 39 19.03 26.29 -24.69
CA ALA A 39 18.79 25.00 -24.07
C ALA A 39 20.06 24.14 -24.00
N GLY A 40 20.88 24.14 -25.06
CA GLY A 40 22.18 23.47 -25.07
C GLY A 40 23.09 23.92 -23.93
N LEU A 41 23.16 25.23 -23.69
CA LEU A 41 23.96 25.81 -22.60
C LEU A 41 23.49 25.42 -21.20
N LEU A 42 22.19 25.21 -21.00
CA LEU A 42 21.64 24.73 -19.73
C LEU A 42 21.92 23.25 -19.51
N ASN A 43 21.86 22.44 -20.56
CA ASN A 43 22.12 20.99 -20.51
C ASN A 43 23.61 20.62 -20.40
N GLU A 44 24.53 21.55 -20.70
CA GLU A 44 25.98 21.36 -20.52
C GLU A 44 26.41 21.33 -19.04
N VAL A 45 25.51 21.64 -18.10
CA VAL A 45 25.84 21.84 -16.68
C VAL A 45 25.47 20.62 -15.85
N GLU A 46 26.43 20.10 -15.08
CA GLU A 46 26.22 18.98 -14.14
C GLU A 46 25.79 19.49 -12.74
N GLU A 47 26.18 20.70 -12.34
CA GLU A 47 25.87 21.31 -11.02
C GLU A 47 25.22 22.70 -11.13
N LEU A 48 24.13 22.91 -10.39
CA LEU A 48 23.44 24.20 -10.29
C LEU A 48 24.30 25.27 -9.56
N PRO A 49 24.07 26.58 -9.79
CA PRO A 49 24.80 27.62 -9.06
C PRO A 49 24.51 27.56 -7.57
N ALA A 50 25.48 27.95 -6.75
CA ALA A 50 25.34 27.94 -5.29
C ALA A 50 24.64 29.19 -4.74
N ASP A 51 24.65 30.31 -5.49
CA ASP A 51 24.04 31.57 -5.08
C ASP A 51 22.56 31.65 -5.51
N GLU A 52 21.72 32.22 -4.63
CA GLU A 52 20.27 32.32 -4.84
C GLU A 52 19.91 33.10 -6.11
N ASP A 53 20.64 34.18 -6.43
CA ASP A 53 20.36 35.04 -7.58
C ASP A 53 20.59 34.32 -8.92
N SER A 54 21.68 33.58 -9.04
CA SER A 54 21.94 32.74 -10.21
C SER A 54 20.98 31.57 -10.30
N LEU A 55 20.54 30.99 -9.17
CA LEU A 55 19.51 29.94 -9.15
C LEU A 55 18.17 30.47 -9.69
N MET A 56 17.72 31.64 -9.22
CA MET A 56 16.51 32.27 -9.70
C MET A 56 16.60 32.61 -11.19
N SER A 57 17.75 33.12 -11.64
CA SER A 57 18.00 33.45 -13.06
C SER A 57 18.04 32.21 -13.95
N ALA A 58 18.64 31.12 -13.48
CA ALA A 58 18.62 29.82 -14.15
C ALA A 58 17.19 29.28 -14.25
N ALA A 59 16.43 29.34 -13.17
CA ALA A 59 15.03 28.91 -13.12
C ALA A 59 14.15 29.69 -14.13
N LYS A 60 14.29 31.01 -14.19
CA LYS A 60 13.62 31.86 -15.20
C LYS A 60 14.02 31.45 -16.63
N SER A 61 15.31 31.16 -16.85
CA SER A 61 15.82 30.72 -18.15
C SER A 61 15.23 29.38 -18.59
N TYR A 62 15.15 28.39 -17.69
CA TYR A 62 14.48 27.10 -17.94
C TYR A 62 13.01 27.28 -18.34
N SER A 63 12.28 28.19 -17.69
CA SER A 63 10.90 28.52 -18.07
C SER A 63 10.79 29.10 -19.48
N LEU A 64 11.72 29.98 -19.89
CA LEU A 64 11.71 30.64 -21.19
C LEU A 64 12.06 29.71 -22.37
N ILE A 65 12.85 28.66 -22.13
CA ILE A 65 13.19 27.64 -23.14
C ILE A 65 12.13 26.53 -23.24
N GLY A 66 10.98 26.67 -22.57
CA GLY A 66 9.90 25.68 -22.62
C GLY A 66 10.08 24.48 -21.67
N MET A 67 10.93 24.61 -20.64
CA MET A 67 11.11 23.62 -19.57
C MET A 67 10.61 24.16 -18.21
N PRO A 68 9.32 24.51 -18.08
CA PRO A 68 8.79 25.17 -16.88
C PRO A 68 8.88 24.32 -15.61
N ASP A 69 8.77 22.99 -15.72
CA ASP A 69 8.85 22.08 -14.57
C ASP A 69 10.21 22.13 -13.88
N GLU A 70 11.29 22.22 -14.68
CA GLU A 70 12.65 22.30 -14.17
C GLU A 70 12.93 23.66 -13.54
N GLY A 71 12.44 24.74 -14.18
CA GLY A 71 12.46 26.08 -13.60
C GLY A 71 11.72 26.12 -12.26
N GLN A 72 10.54 25.49 -12.18
CA GLN A 72 9.74 25.44 -10.95
C GLN A 72 10.47 24.67 -9.84
N ARG A 73 11.13 23.55 -10.17
CA ARG A 73 11.93 22.76 -9.21
C ARG A 73 13.05 23.59 -8.60
N ILE A 74 13.80 24.32 -9.43
CA ILE A 74 14.91 25.18 -8.98
C ILE A 74 14.37 26.34 -8.15
N MET A 75 13.29 26.99 -8.60
CA MET A 75 12.68 28.10 -7.85
C MET A 75 12.11 27.65 -6.49
N GLN A 76 11.52 26.45 -6.43
CA GLN A 76 11.06 25.85 -5.17
C GLN A 76 12.24 25.58 -4.23
N HIS A 77 13.39 25.17 -4.74
CA HIS A 77 14.59 25.00 -3.92
C HIS A 77 15.05 26.30 -3.26
N VAL A 78 14.99 27.43 -3.99
CA VAL A 78 15.29 28.76 -3.43
C VAL A 78 14.29 29.12 -2.32
N VAL A 79 12.99 28.89 -2.54
CA VAL A 79 11.95 29.14 -1.52
C VAL A 79 12.09 28.21 -0.31
N ASP A 80 12.48 26.96 -0.48
CA ASP A 80 12.68 26.02 0.63
C ASP A 80 13.88 26.43 1.51
N GLY A 81 14.94 26.97 0.89
CA GLY A 81 16.10 27.53 1.60
C GLY A 81 15.80 28.88 2.27
N ASN A 82 15.04 29.73 1.58
CA ASN A 82 14.68 31.07 2.03
C ASN A 82 13.19 31.38 1.76
N PRO A 83 12.27 30.97 2.66
CA PRO A 83 10.84 31.16 2.44
C PRO A 83 10.38 32.62 2.36
N ALA A 84 11.22 33.55 2.83
CA ALA A 84 10.97 34.99 2.83
C ALA A 84 11.46 35.70 1.56
N ASN A 85 12.02 34.96 0.59
CA ASN A 85 12.44 35.54 -0.69
C ASN A 85 11.20 35.84 -1.57
N ALA A 86 10.76 37.10 -1.55
CA ALA A 86 9.59 37.56 -2.29
C ALA A 86 9.73 37.37 -3.81
N GLU A 87 10.94 37.53 -4.36
CA GLU A 87 11.21 37.36 -5.79
C GLU A 87 11.08 35.89 -6.21
N ALA A 88 11.59 34.96 -5.41
CA ALA A 88 11.43 33.53 -5.67
C ALA A 88 9.96 33.10 -5.61
N GLN A 89 9.18 33.66 -4.67
CA GLN A 89 7.72 33.44 -4.61
C GLN A 89 7.03 33.99 -5.86
N MET A 90 7.40 35.18 -6.33
CA MET A 90 6.84 35.73 -7.59
C MET A 90 7.21 34.87 -8.80
N GLY A 91 8.45 34.35 -8.84
CA GLY A 91 8.89 33.41 -9.87
C GLY A 91 8.05 32.13 -9.92
N LEU A 92 7.73 31.54 -8.75
CA LEU A 92 6.81 30.39 -8.68
C LEU A 92 5.39 30.76 -9.15
N ALA A 93 4.93 31.98 -8.87
CA ALA A 93 3.63 32.44 -9.33
C ALA A 93 3.56 32.51 -10.87
N GLU A 94 4.58 33.09 -11.51
CA GLU A 94 4.68 33.17 -12.97
C GLU A 94 4.73 31.78 -13.62
N MET A 95 5.53 30.87 -13.06
CA MET A 95 5.67 29.51 -13.59
C MET A 95 4.36 28.72 -13.45
N ALA A 96 3.68 28.82 -12.30
CA ALA A 96 2.37 28.21 -12.09
C ALA A 96 1.31 28.79 -13.04
N HIS A 97 1.36 30.09 -13.32
CA HIS A 97 0.47 30.73 -14.27
C HIS A 97 0.67 30.20 -15.70
N LYS A 98 1.92 30.13 -16.15
CA LYS A 98 2.27 29.55 -17.46
C LYS A 98 1.87 28.08 -17.59
N ALA A 99 1.89 27.33 -16.49
CA ALA A 99 1.40 25.95 -16.42
C ALA A 99 -0.14 25.83 -16.37
N GLY A 100 -0.87 26.95 -16.32
CA GLY A 100 -2.33 26.98 -16.22
C GLY A 100 -2.89 26.79 -14.81
N ASP A 101 -2.05 26.68 -13.78
CA ASP A 101 -2.47 26.56 -12.38
C ASP A 101 -2.67 27.94 -11.75
N SER A 102 -3.80 28.56 -12.10
CA SER A 102 -4.19 29.89 -11.62
C SER A 102 -4.35 29.96 -10.10
N ALA A 103 -4.71 28.85 -9.46
CA ALA A 103 -4.92 28.81 -8.01
C ALA A 103 -3.60 28.86 -7.24
N THR A 104 -2.63 28.06 -7.68
CA THR A 104 -1.27 28.06 -7.10
C THR A 104 -0.56 29.37 -7.42
N ALA A 105 -0.69 29.88 -8.66
CA ALA A 105 -0.15 31.18 -9.03
C ALA A 105 -0.62 32.29 -8.07
N MET A 106 -1.92 32.37 -7.81
CA MET A 106 -2.48 33.40 -6.93
C MET A 106 -1.98 33.31 -5.48
N ARG A 107 -1.79 32.10 -4.95
CA ARG A 107 -1.23 31.91 -3.60
C ARG A 107 0.17 32.51 -3.50
N HIS A 108 1.02 32.21 -4.48
CA HIS A 108 2.38 32.71 -4.50
C HIS A 108 2.44 34.24 -4.72
N VAL A 109 1.55 34.83 -5.54
CA VAL A 109 1.44 36.30 -5.67
C VAL A 109 1.09 36.94 -4.32
N ILE A 110 0.10 36.39 -3.61
CA ILE A 110 -0.31 36.91 -2.29
C ILE A 110 0.86 36.80 -1.29
N THR A 111 1.57 35.66 -1.27
CA THR A 111 2.74 35.49 -0.41
C THR A 111 3.84 36.47 -0.77
N ALA A 112 4.21 36.59 -2.05
CA ALA A 112 5.25 37.51 -2.52
C ALA A 112 4.96 38.97 -2.13
N THR A 113 3.74 39.44 -2.41
CA THR A 113 3.30 40.82 -2.08
C THR A 113 3.13 41.07 -0.58
N SER A 114 2.92 40.01 0.22
CA SER A 114 2.91 40.11 1.68
C SER A 114 4.32 40.18 2.29
N LEU A 115 5.30 39.58 1.62
CA LEU A 115 6.72 39.60 2.02
C LEU A 115 7.39 40.91 1.61
N ASP A 116 7.09 41.40 0.41
CA ASP A 116 7.54 42.68 -0.12
C ASP A 116 6.41 43.36 -0.89
N SER A 117 5.84 44.42 -0.33
CA SER A 117 4.74 45.17 -0.96
C SER A 117 5.18 46.02 -2.15
N THR A 118 6.49 46.15 -2.39
CA THR A 118 7.05 46.85 -3.54
C THR A 118 7.31 45.95 -4.73
N ILE A 119 7.15 44.63 -4.58
CA ILE A 119 7.37 43.68 -5.67
C ILE A 119 6.36 43.91 -6.81
N GLU A 120 6.85 44.02 -8.03
CA GLU A 120 6.01 44.20 -9.20
C GLU A 120 5.26 42.89 -9.50
N VAL A 121 3.94 42.96 -9.57
CA VAL A 121 3.11 41.85 -10.03
C VAL A 121 3.06 41.89 -11.56
N PRO A 122 3.41 40.79 -12.26
CA PRO A 122 3.34 40.74 -13.72
C PRO A 122 1.96 41.11 -14.24
N ALA A 123 1.90 41.85 -15.36
CA ALA A 123 0.64 42.36 -15.93
C ALA A 123 -0.42 41.27 -16.17
N GLU A 124 0.03 40.06 -16.53
CA GLU A 124 -0.81 38.87 -16.74
C GLU A 124 -1.51 38.41 -15.44
N LEU A 125 -0.86 38.58 -14.29
CA LEU A 125 -1.36 38.23 -12.97
C LEU A 125 -2.09 39.39 -12.27
N GLN A 126 -1.83 40.64 -12.68
CA GLN A 126 -2.36 41.84 -12.05
C GLN A 126 -3.89 41.88 -12.00
N THR A 127 -4.56 41.48 -13.08
CA THR A 127 -6.03 41.51 -13.15
C THR A 127 -6.65 40.53 -12.16
N ALA A 128 -6.11 39.31 -12.10
CA ALA A 128 -6.55 38.27 -11.17
C ALA A 128 -6.26 38.67 -9.71
N TYR A 129 -5.09 39.26 -9.45
CA TYR A 129 -4.68 39.70 -8.13
C TYR A 129 -5.56 40.86 -7.61
N SER A 130 -5.81 41.88 -8.43
CA SER A 130 -6.71 42.99 -8.07
C SER A 130 -8.14 42.53 -7.81
N SER A 131 -8.63 41.50 -8.52
CA SER A 131 -9.96 40.91 -8.26
C SER A 131 -10.04 40.22 -6.89
N VAL A 132 -8.96 39.57 -6.44
CA VAL A 132 -8.90 38.88 -5.14
C VAL A 132 -8.83 39.89 -3.99
N LEU A 133 -8.06 40.96 -4.16
CA LEU A 133 -8.00 42.06 -3.20
C LEU A 133 -9.30 42.88 -3.16
N GLY A 134 -9.93 43.13 -4.32
CA GLY A 134 -11.18 43.87 -4.41
C GLY A 134 -12.41 43.12 -3.88
N GLY A 135 -12.37 41.78 -3.84
CA GLY A 135 -13.40 40.95 -3.22
C GLY A 135 -13.28 40.81 -1.71
N SER A 136 -12.21 41.33 -1.10
CA SER A 136 -11.90 41.19 0.31
C SER A 136 -11.76 42.57 0.97
N SER A 137 -12.88 43.16 1.41
CA SER A 137 -12.84 44.26 2.39
C SER A 137 -13.21 43.74 3.78
N PRO A 138 -12.24 43.62 4.70
CA PRO A 138 -12.48 43.59 6.13
C PRO A 138 -11.78 44.80 6.78
N ALA A 139 -12.43 45.96 6.82
CA ALA A 139 -12.04 47.07 7.71
C ALA A 139 -13.12 48.16 7.76
N ALA A 140 -14.01 48.07 8.76
CA ALA A 140 -14.74 49.22 9.28
C ALA A 140 -14.71 49.13 10.81
N ALA A 141 -13.61 49.60 11.40
CA ALA A 141 -13.52 50.04 12.79
C ALA A 141 -12.43 51.12 12.88
N GLU A 142 -12.89 52.32 13.26
CA GLU A 142 -12.16 53.44 13.90
C GLU A 142 -11.11 54.23 13.09
N GLU A 143 -11.49 55.41 12.59
CA GLU A 143 -11.16 56.74 13.18
C GLU A 143 -11.80 57.91 12.38
N GLU A 144 -12.29 58.93 13.09
CA GLU A 144 -12.89 60.17 12.53
C GLU A 144 -11.85 61.12 11.88
N PRO A 145 -12.24 62.12 11.05
CA PRO A 145 -12.61 63.45 11.59
C PRO A 145 -13.66 64.29 10.80
N ALA A 146 -14.24 65.26 11.53
CA ALA A 146 -14.64 66.63 11.12
C ALA A 146 -16.01 66.92 10.44
N VAL A 147 -16.91 67.37 11.31
CA VAL A 147 -18.04 68.33 11.20
C VAL A 147 -18.10 69.26 9.95
N ALA A 148 -19.27 69.29 9.31
CA ALA A 148 -19.92 70.52 8.82
C ALA A 148 -21.46 70.40 8.93
N VAL A 149 -22.06 71.43 9.52
CA VAL A 149 -23.42 71.57 10.10
C VAL A 149 -24.49 71.90 9.04
N VAL A 150 -25.78 71.63 9.37
CA VAL A 150 -27.05 72.36 9.08
C VAL A 150 -28.17 71.34 8.79
N ALA A 151 -29.34 71.26 9.42
CA ALA A 151 -29.98 71.94 10.55
C ALA A 151 -31.18 71.07 11.04
N GLU A 152 -31.43 71.13 12.35
CA GLU A 152 -32.58 70.61 13.11
C GLU A 152 -33.83 71.51 12.95
N PRO A 153 -35.07 71.12 13.35
CA PRO A 153 -35.46 70.88 14.76
C PRO A 153 -36.37 69.64 14.98
N GLU A 154 -36.17 68.81 16.03
CA GLU A 154 -36.55 68.95 17.46
C GLU A 154 -37.99 68.43 17.76
N PRO A 155 -38.36 68.02 19.01
CA PRO A 155 -38.30 66.63 19.47
C PRO A 155 -39.62 66.15 20.15
N GLU A 156 -39.70 64.90 20.61
CA GLU A 156 -40.31 64.53 21.91
C GLU A 156 -40.10 63.03 22.27
N GLU A 157 -39.25 62.86 23.30
CA GLU A 157 -39.10 61.89 24.41
C GLU A 157 -39.88 60.54 24.56
N PRO A 158 -39.35 59.63 25.44
CA PRO A 158 -39.33 58.17 25.25
C PRO A 158 -40.18 57.39 26.26
N VAL A 159 -40.55 56.12 25.95
CA VAL A 159 -40.92 55.15 27.01
C VAL A 159 -40.50 53.70 26.69
N ALA A 160 -39.93 53.12 27.73
CA ALA A 160 -39.52 51.76 28.09
C ALA A 160 -40.10 50.50 27.41
N VAL A 161 -39.16 49.56 27.30
CA VAL A 161 -39.24 48.09 27.25
C VAL A 161 -40.18 47.50 28.30
N VAL A 162 -41.12 46.62 27.90
CA VAL A 162 -41.55 45.39 28.63
C VAL A 162 -42.03 44.33 27.61
N ALA A 163 -41.83 43.07 28.01
CA ALA A 163 -41.94 41.80 27.32
C ALA A 163 -43.36 41.26 27.00
N GLU A 164 -43.37 40.02 26.49
CA GLU A 164 -44.46 39.03 26.32
C GLU A 164 -45.07 39.01 24.92
N GLU A 165 -44.79 37.95 24.15
CA GLU A 165 -45.59 36.71 24.02
C GLU A 165 -46.79 36.97 23.11
N GLU A 166 -46.67 36.59 21.83
CA GLU A 166 -47.83 36.57 20.93
C GLU A 166 -47.90 35.27 20.13
N THR A 167 -48.95 34.54 20.50
CA THR A 167 -49.80 33.62 19.76
C THR A 167 -50.17 34.07 18.35
N GLU A 168 -50.42 33.08 17.47
CA GLU A 168 -51.12 33.24 16.19
C GLU A 168 -52.45 33.99 16.33
N PRO A 169 -52.91 34.66 15.26
CA PRO A 169 -54.14 34.15 14.66
C PRO A 169 -54.24 34.25 13.13
N GLU A 170 -55.20 33.47 12.64
CA GLU A 170 -55.83 33.44 11.32
C GLU A 170 -56.24 34.82 10.81
N GLU A 171 -56.17 35.03 9.48
CA GLU A 171 -57.13 35.91 8.81
C GLU A 171 -57.54 35.40 7.43
N GLU A 172 -58.85 35.22 7.33
CA GLU A 172 -59.69 34.87 6.20
C GLU A 172 -60.06 36.15 5.42
N ILE A 173 -59.71 36.26 4.14
CA ILE A 173 -60.35 37.23 3.23
C ILE A 173 -60.57 36.59 1.85
N ALA A 174 -61.85 36.53 1.46
CA ALA A 174 -62.33 36.37 0.10
C ALA A 174 -62.94 37.71 -0.39
N PRO A 175 -63.45 37.84 -1.64
CA PRO A 175 -62.77 37.73 -2.94
C PRO A 175 -63.06 38.96 -3.86
N VAL A 176 -62.86 38.82 -5.19
CA VAL A 176 -63.37 39.63 -6.35
C VAL A 176 -62.38 40.72 -6.84
N VAL A 177 -61.87 40.83 -8.10
CA VAL A 177 -62.31 40.58 -9.51
C VAL A 177 -61.06 40.28 -10.40
N PRO A 178 -61.15 39.51 -11.49
CA PRO A 178 -60.01 39.20 -12.37
C PRO A 178 -59.75 40.26 -13.47
N VAL A 179 -58.47 40.51 -13.76
CA VAL A 179 -58.01 41.24 -14.96
C VAL A 179 -57.39 40.22 -15.93
N ALA A 180 -57.88 40.24 -17.16
CA ALA A 180 -57.48 39.36 -18.25
C ALA A 180 -56.07 39.69 -18.78
N LEU A 181 -55.26 38.65 -18.98
CA LEU A 181 -54.06 38.70 -19.82
C LEU A 181 -54.10 37.57 -20.84
N THR A 182 -53.86 37.98 -22.08
CA THR A 182 -53.89 37.24 -23.35
C THR A 182 -52.78 36.19 -23.49
N PRO A 183 -53.00 35.13 -24.29
CA PRO A 183 -52.00 34.07 -24.54
C PRO A 183 -50.97 34.48 -25.61
N PRO A 184 -49.70 34.02 -25.50
CA PRO A 184 -48.73 34.17 -26.57
C PRO A 184 -48.78 32.99 -27.57
N GLY A 185 -48.82 33.34 -28.86
CA GLY A 185 -47.95 32.79 -29.91
C GLY A 185 -48.12 31.34 -30.32
N THR A 186 -48.86 31.13 -31.41
CA THR A 186 -48.89 29.91 -32.22
C THR A 186 -47.61 29.81 -33.06
N GLU A 187 -46.91 28.68 -32.97
CA GLU A 187 -45.73 28.33 -33.77
C GLU A 187 -46.19 27.70 -35.12
N PRO A 188 -45.54 27.97 -36.26
CA PRO A 188 -46.06 27.57 -37.57
C PRO A 188 -45.70 26.14 -37.98
N GLU A 189 -46.66 25.52 -38.67
CA GLU A 189 -46.62 24.22 -39.36
C GLU A 189 -45.60 24.21 -40.52
N PRO A 190 -44.82 23.14 -40.74
CA PRO A 190 -43.95 23.03 -41.91
C PRO A 190 -44.68 22.44 -43.13
N GLU A 191 -44.61 23.17 -44.26
CA GLU A 191 -45.04 22.73 -45.59
C GLU A 191 -44.10 21.65 -46.20
N PRO A 192 -44.60 20.85 -47.18
CA PRO A 192 -43.96 19.60 -47.61
C PRO A 192 -42.88 19.80 -48.68
N ALA A 193 -41.72 19.17 -48.47
CA ALA A 193 -40.64 19.16 -49.46
C ALA A 193 -40.89 18.11 -50.56
N THR A 194 -40.64 18.56 -51.78
CA THR A 194 -40.92 17.95 -53.08
C THR A 194 -39.83 16.95 -53.50
N ALA A 195 -40.23 15.89 -54.21
CA ALA A 195 -39.37 14.86 -54.77
C ALA A 195 -38.64 15.32 -56.05
N ILE A 196 -37.35 14.97 -56.19
CA ILE A 196 -36.55 15.01 -57.43
C ILE A 196 -35.57 13.81 -57.43
N PRO A 197 -35.22 13.20 -58.59
CA PRO A 197 -35.10 11.75 -58.76
C PRO A 197 -33.68 11.19 -58.73
N ALA A 198 -33.63 9.85 -58.71
CA ALA A 198 -32.45 8.99 -58.74
C ALA A 198 -31.55 9.17 -59.97
N PRO A 199 -30.23 8.88 -59.84
CA PRO A 199 -29.40 8.49 -60.96
C PRO A 199 -29.24 6.96 -61.03
N ASP A 200 -29.52 6.42 -62.21
CA ASP A 200 -29.06 5.13 -62.72
C ASP A 200 -27.52 5.11 -62.80
N VAL A 201 -26.86 4.08 -62.24
CA VAL A 201 -25.66 3.48 -62.86
C VAL A 201 -25.58 1.98 -62.56
N ALA A 202 -25.73 1.22 -63.65
CA ALA A 202 -25.15 -0.06 -64.07
C ALA A 202 -24.52 -1.08 -63.09
N ALA A 203 -24.80 -2.34 -63.46
CA ALA A 203 -24.38 -3.61 -62.89
C ALA A 203 -22.95 -4.04 -63.23
N GLU A 204 -22.36 -4.86 -62.35
CA GLU A 204 -21.43 -6.01 -62.54
C GLU A 204 -20.94 -6.40 -61.11
N ALA A 205 -20.77 -7.64 -60.64
CA ALA A 205 -20.93 -8.98 -61.16
C ALA A 205 -20.93 -10.01 -59.98
N THR A 206 -21.37 -11.23 -60.28
CA THR A 206 -20.91 -12.54 -59.73
C THR A 206 -21.21 -12.98 -58.28
N THR A 207 -22.29 -13.77 -58.17
CA THR A 207 -22.35 -15.20 -57.72
C THR A 207 -21.48 -15.71 -56.56
N GLY A 208 -22.13 -16.33 -55.56
CA GLY A 208 -21.48 -17.31 -54.69
C GLY A 208 -22.22 -17.85 -53.46
N SER A 209 -23.56 -18.03 -53.46
CA SER A 209 -24.25 -18.70 -52.34
C SER A 209 -24.39 -20.21 -52.61
N LYS A 210 -23.67 -21.02 -51.84
CA LYS A 210 -23.84 -22.49 -51.78
C LYS A 210 -24.82 -22.84 -50.66
N THR A 211 -26.01 -23.25 -51.05
CA THR A 211 -26.92 -24.05 -50.22
C THR A 211 -26.43 -25.50 -50.23
N ILE A 212 -26.19 -26.10 -49.05
CA ILE A 212 -26.12 -27.55 -48.89
C ILE A 212 -27.21 -27.96 -47.91
N THR A 213 -28.18 -28.68 -48.48
CA THR A 213 -29.21 -29.47 -47.83
C THR A 213 -28.60 -30.75 -47.24
N LEU A 214 -29.12 -31.20 -46.10
CA LEU A 214 -28.92 -32.57 -45.64
C LEU A 214 -30.25 -33.15 -45.17
N LYS A 215 -30.66 -34.21 -45.87
CA LYS A 215 -31.79 -35.08 -45.58
C LYS A 215 -31.24 -36.52 -45.60
N GLU A 216 -31.85 -37.35 -44.76
CA GLU A 216 -31.74 -38.81 -44.64
C GLU A 216 -30.54 -39.37 -43.87
N ALA A 217 -30.62 -40.47 -43.12
CA ALA A 217 -31.67 -41.22 -42.41
C ALA A 217 -30.98 -42.45 -41.78
N GLY A 218 -31.55 -42.99 -40.70
CA GLY A 218 -31.34 -44.37 -40.22
C GLY A 218 -30.35 -44.52 -39.05
N GLU A 219 -30.55 -45.38 -38.06
CA GLU A 219 -31.68 -46.23 -37.64
C GLU A 219 -31.25 -46.90 -36.30
N LEU A 220 -32.21 -47.15 -35.39
CA LEU A 220 -32.32 -48.21 -34.36
C LEU A 220 -32.89 -47.64 -33.05
N ALA A 221 -34.22 -47.69 -32.85
CA ALA A 221 -34.98 -48.84 -32.30
C ALA A 221 -34.51 -49.22 -30.86
N GLY A 222 -35.18 -48.77 -29.80
CA GLY A 222 -36.39 -49.35 -29.18
C GLY A 222 -36.21 -49.25 -27.65
N LYS A 223 -37.18 -49.11 -26.75
CA LYS A 223 -38.56 -49.59 -26.68
C LYS A 223 -39.40 -48.64 -25.81
N THR A 224 -40.63 -48.44 -26.28
CA THR A 224 -41.89 -48.14 -25.57
C THR A 224 -42.02 -48.65 -24.13
N THR A 225 -42.67 -47.89 -23.23
CA THR A 225 -44.03 -48.24 -22.72
C THR A 225 -44.75 -47.05 -22.03
N ASN A 226 -45.91 -46.70 -22.59
CA ASN A 226 -47.20 -46.33 -22.00
C ASN A 226 -47.36 -45.22 -20.91
N GLN A 227 -48.04 -44.15 -21.36
CA GLN A 227 -49.08 -43.29 -20.72
C GLN A 227 -50.15 -44.06 -19.87
N PRO A 228 -51.21 -43.44 -19.26
CA PRO A 228 -51.69 -42.03 -19.24
C PRO A 228 -52.26 -41.50 -17.88
N GLY A 229 -52.76 -40.25 -17.88
CA GLY A 229 -53.94 -39.84 -17.07
C GLY A 229 -53.71 -38.56 -16.26
N LEU A 230 -54.24 -37.40 -16.69
CA LEU A 230 -55.46 -36.74 -16.16
C LEU A 230 -55.40 -36.54 -14.63
N GLU A 231 -55.64 -35.36 -14.05
CA GLU A 231 -56.81 -34.51 -14.27
C GLU A 231 -56.64 -33.18 -13.50
N THR A 232 -57.16 -32.10 -14.10
CA THR A 232 -57.28 -30.76 -13.55
C THR A 232 -58.47 -30.69 -12.59
N GLN A 233 -58.33 -30.13 -11.38
CA GLN A 233 -59.47 -29.54 -10.66
C GLN A 233 -59.10 -28.24 -9.93
N VAL A 234 -60.06 -27.31 -10.05
CA VAL A 234 -60.14 -25.93 -9.58
C VAL A 234 -61.02 -25.89 -8.32
N LEU A 235 -60.72 -25.01 -7.35
CA LEU A 235 -61.59 -24.09 -6.57
C LEU A 235 -60.85 -23.65 -5.29
N GLU A 236 -60.62 -22.34 -5.06
CA GLU A 236 -61.39 -21.41 -4.19
C GLU A 236 -61.56 -21.91 -2.74
N SER A 237 -61.37 -21.17 -1.63
CA SER A 237 -61.32 -19.74 -1.30
C SER A 237 -60.79 -19.55 0.15
N THR A 238 -60.37 -18.33 0.50
CA THR A 238 -59.91 -17.78 1.82
C THR A 238 -61.00 -17.78 2.93
N PRO A 239 -60.83 -17.27 4.19
CA PRO A 239 -59.66 -16.73 4.93
C PRO A 239 -59.54 -17.24 6.42
N SER A 240 -58.60 -16.63 7.16
CA SER A 240 -58.65 -16.36 8.62
C SER A 240 -58.02 -17.36 9.59
N GLY A 241 -56.92 -16.89 10.21
CA GLY A 241 -56.95 -16.64 11.65
C GLY A 241 -56.35 -17.70 12.58
N SER A 242 -55.46 -17.20 13.44
CA SER A 242 -55.03 -17.74 14.73
C SER A 242 -53.98 -18.86 14.76
N ARG A 243 -52.81 -18.42 15.24
CA ARG A 243 -51.73 -19.19 15.87
C ARG A 243 -52.29 -20.19 16.89
N PRO A 244 -51.79 -21.44 16.89
CA PRO A 244 -51.36 -22.00 18.15
C PRO A 244 -49.98 -22.65 18.06
N THR A 245 -49.18 -22.36 19.08
CA THR A 245 -48.03 -23.13 19.54
C THR A 245 -48.37 -24.62 19.61
N LEU A 246 -47.62 -25.47 18.91
CA LEU A 246 -47.62 -26.91 19.19
C LEU A 246 -46.21 -27.44 19.36
N LYS A 247 -46.06 -28.15 20.50
CA LYS A 247 -44.95 -29.00 20.88
C LYS A 247 -44.70 -30.05 19.79
N THR A 248 -43.43 -30.22 19.47
CA THR A 248 -42.90 -31.29 18.62
C THR A 248 -43.02 -32.63 19.34
N ASP A 249 -43.80 -33.54 18.78
CA ASP A 249 -43.62 -34.98 18.93
C ASP A 249 -44.09 -35.68 17.64
N ALA A 250 -43.27 -36.61 17.15
CA ALA A 250 -43.42 -37.54 16.01
C ALA A 250 -42.78 -37.15 14.65
N PRO A 251 -42.23 -38.15 13.92
CA PRO A 251 -41.07 -37.98 13.03
C PRO A 251 -41.43 -37.72 11.56
N ALA A 252 -40.55 -36.99 10.88
CA ALA A 252 -40.61 -36.74 9.44
C ALA A 252 -40.38 -38.04 8.61
N PRO A 253 -40.99 -38.18 7.42
CA PRO A 253 -40.78 -39.33 6.55
C PRO A 253 -39.38 -39.31 5.91
N ALA A 254 -38.74 -40.47 5.90
CA ALA A 254 -37.40 -40.69 5.38
C ALA A 254 -37.34 -40.46 3.85
N LEU A 255 -36.59 -39.43 3.45
CA LEU A 255 -36.07 -39.29 2.08
C LEU A 255 -34.92 -40.29 1.89
N LYS A 256 -35.15 -41.32 1.07
CA LYS A 256 -34.09 -42.21 0.57
C LYS A 256 -33.19 -41.43 -0.38
N ILE A 257 -31.99 -41.08 0.09
CA ILE A 257 -30.88 -40.66 -0.75
C ILE A 257 -30.13 -41.95 -1.13
N GLU A 258 -30.24 -42.37 -2.39
CA GLU A 258 -29.35 -43.39 -2.95
C GLU A 258 -27.93 -42.81 -3.02
N ARG A 259 -27.05 -43.26 -2.11
CA ARG A 259 -25.63 -42.98 -2.20
C ARG A 259 -25.05 -43.81 -3.35
N HIS A 260 -24.44 -43.13 -4.31
CA HIS A 260 -23.43 -43.73 -5.17
C HIS A 260 -22.35 -44.36 -4.29
N ILE A 261 -22.15 -45.66 -4.46
CA ILE A 261 -21.04 -46.39 -3.84
C ILE A 261 -19.82 -46.04 -4.70
N GLU A 262 -18.89 -45.28 -4.11
CA GLU A 262 -17.55 -45.08 -4.67
C GLU A 262 -16.89 -46.44 -4.88
N GLU A 263 -16.37 -46.65 -6.08
CA GLU A 263 -15.64 -47.84 -6.48
C GLU A 263 -14.37 -47.95 -5.62
N TYR A 264 -14.26 -49.06 -4.89
CA TYR A 264 -13.19 -49.33 -3.93
C TYR A 264 -11.89 -49.63 -4.69
N ASP A 265 -10.90 -48.74 -4.58
CA ASP A 265 -9.57 -48.89 -5.16
C ASP A 265 -8.60 -49.49 -4.12
N PRO A 266 -8.17 -50.75 -4.27
CA PRO A 266 -7.29 -51.42 -3.32
C PRO A 266 -5.86 -50.87 -3.28
N GLU A 267 -5.39 -50.19 -4.33
CA GLU A 267 -4.05 -49.57 -4.34
C GLU A 267 -3.98 -48.38 -3.37
N LEU A 268 -5.09 -47.63 -3.25
CA LEU A 268 -5.23 -46.50 -2.35
C LEU A 268 -5.22 -46.92 -0.87
N GLU A 269 -5.71 -48.12 -0.54
CA GLU A 269 -5.68 -48.65 0.82
C GLU A 269 -4.30 -49.18 1.22
N GLU A 270 -3.55 -49.75 0.26
CA GLU A 270 -2.16 -50.18 0.48
C GLU A 270 -1.21 -48.97 0.68
N GLU A 271 -1.40 -47.90 -0.10
CA GLU A 271 -0.69 -46.63 0.10
C GLU A 271 -1.05 -45.99 1.46
N ALA A 272 -2.33 -46.00 1.83
CA ALA A 272 -2.78 -45.51 3.14
C ALA A 272 -2.24 -46.34 4.31
N ALA A 273 -2.08 -47.66 4.13
CA ALA A 273 -1.49 -48.56 5.13
C ALA A 273 0.02 -48.29 5.31
N HIS A 274 0.75 -48.14 4.20
CA HIS A 274 2.18 -47.77 4.24
C HIS A 274 2.39 -46.38 4.87
N LEU A 275 1.52 -45.42 4.57
CA LEU A 275 1.56 -44.09 5.18
C LEU A 275 1.27 -44.12 6.69
N ARG A 276 0.37 -45.00 7.16
CA ARG A 276 0.14 -45.22 8.60
C ARG A 276 1.35 -45.83 9.29
N GLU A 277 2.03 -46.79 8.65
CA GLU A 277 3.26 -47.39 9.20
C GLU A 277 4.39 -46.36 9.33
N VAL A 278 4.56 -45.48 8.33
CA VAL A 278 5.52 -44.36 8.39
C VAL A 278 5.12 -43.34 9.47
N GLN A 279 3.83 -43.06 9.65
CA GLN A 279 3.32 -42.17 10.70
C GLN A 279 3.61 -42.72 12.10
N ASP A 280 3.35 -44.01 12.33
CA ASP A 280 3.60 -44.66 13.61
C ASP A 280 5.11 -44.71 13.91
N ALA A 281 5.95 -44.94 12.90
CA ALA A 281 7.40 -44.88 13.04
C ALA A 281 7.92 -43.47 13.40
N ILE A 282 7.35 -42.41 12.82
CA ILE A 282 7.71 -41.02 13.15
C ILE A 282 7.19 -40.61 14.54
N ALA A 283 5.98 -41.03 14.90
CA ALA A 283 5.40 -40.79 16.22
C ALA A 283 6.20 -41.50 17.32
N GLU A 284 6.63 -42.75 17.09
CA GLU A 284 7.55 -43.49 17.96
C GLU A 284 8.93 -42.82 18.07
N ARG A 285 9.48 -42.29 16.98
CA ARG A 285 10.72 -41.48 17.03
C ARG A 285 10.55 -40.20 17.84
N ARG A 286 9.43 -39.50 17.73
CA ARG A 286 9.12 -38.31 18.56
C ARG A 286 8.95 -38.68 20.04
N LYS A 287 8.23 -39.78 20.34
CA LYS A 287 8.05 -40.26 21.71
C LYS A 287 9.37 -40.71 22.33
N SER A 288 10.21 -41.43 21.60
CA SER A 288 11.53 -41.88 22.08
C SER A 288 12.52 -40.72 22.27
N ALA A 289 12.50 -39.70 21.40
CA ALA A 289 13.27 -38.47 21.60
C ALA A 289 12.82 -37.70 22.86
N MET A 290 11.51 -37.51 23.03
CA MET A 290 10.96 -36.88 24.24
C MET A 290 11.22 -37.70 25.51
N ALA A 291 11.19 -39.03 25.43
CA ALA A 291 11.50 -39.91 26.56
C ALA A 291 12.99 -39.82 26.93
N ARG A 292 13.89 -39.80 25.94
CA ARG A 292 15.33 -39.61 26.13
C ARG A 292 15.61 -38.25 26.79
N ASP A 293 14.99 -37.18 26.31
CA ASP A 293 15.17 -35.83 26.87
C ASP A 293 14.65 -35.74 28.31
N LYS A 294 13.52 -36.39 28.63
CA LYS A 294 12.99 -36.48 30.01
C LYS A 294 13.92 -37.25 30.94
N VAL A 295 14.50 -38.37 30.49
CA VAL A 295 15.45 -39.17 31.29
C VAL A 295 16.76 -38.41 31.51
N VAL A 296 17.27 -37.73 30.47
CA VAL A 296 18.47 -36.89 30.57
C VAL A 296 18.23 -35.72 31.52
N SER A 297 17.09 -35.02 31.39
CA SER A 297 16.68 -33.95 32.29
C SER A 297 16.62 -34.42 33.75
N LEU A 298 15.94 -35.53 34.02
CA LEU A 298 15.81 -36.08 35.37
C LEU A 298 17.18 -36.46 35.96
N THR A 299 18.05 -37.10 35.16
CA THR A 299 19.39 -37.51 35.58
C THR A 299 20.25 -36.30 35.94
N VAL A 300 20.24 -35.25 35.10
CA VAL A 300 20.96 -33.99 35.37
C VAL A 300 20.44 -33.33 36.64
N THR A 301 19.12 -33.29 36.84
CA THR A 301 18.53 -32.73 38.07
C THR A 301 18.97 -33.50 39.32
N ILE A 302 18.99 -34.84 39.29
CA ILE A 302 19.47 -35.66 40.41
C ILE A 302 20.94 -35.39 40.71
N LEU A 303 21.79 -35.30 39.68
CA LEU A 303 23.22 -35.01 39.85
C LEU A 303 23.47 -33.63 40.46
N ILE A 304 22.70 -32.61 40.04
CA ILE A 304 22.79 -31.27 40.63
C ILE A 304 22.40 -31.31 42.11
N HIS A 305 21.31 -31.99 42.45
CA HIS A 305 20.89 -32.11 43.86
C HIS A 305 21.92 -32.86 44.70
N ALA A 306 22.47 -33.97 44.18
CA ALA A 306 23.53 -34.71 44.85
C ALA A 306 24.76 -33.83 45.12
N ALA A 307 25.17 -33.00 44.14
CA ALA A 307 26.28 -32.06 44.31
C ALA A 307 25.98 -30.99 45.37
N VAL A 308 24.76 -30.46 45.41
CA VAL A 308 24.32 -29.49 46.44
C VAL A 308 24.32 -30.12 47.83
N PHE A 309 23.82 -31.34 47.99
CA PHE A 309 23.85 -32.06 49.27
C PHE A 309 25.27 -32.33 49.74
N LEU A 310 26.17 -32.69 48.83
CA LEU A 310 27.58 -32.93 49.14
C LEU A 310 28.27 -31.63 49.60
N ALA A 311 28.00 -30.52 48.92
CA ALA A 311 28.50 -29.19 49.30
C ALA A 311 27.97 -28.75 50.68
N LEU A 312 26.68 -28.93 50.96
CA LEU A 312 26.08 -28.61 52.27
C LEU A 312 26.64 -29.50 53.39
N GLY A 313 26.84 -30.79 53.13
CA GLY A 313 27.49 -31.70 54.09
C GLY A 313 28.91 -31.27 54.43
N LEU A 314 29.66 -30.79 53.43
CA LEU A 314 31.01 -30.25 53.62
C LEU A 314 31.00 -29.00 54.51
N VAL A 315 30.04 -28.09 54.29
CA VAL A 315 29.88 -26.89 55.14
C VAL A 315 29.59 -27.27 56.59
N VAL A 316 28.67 -28.20 56.84
CA VAL A 316 28.32 -28.66 58.20
C VAL A 316 29.53 -29.31 58.91
N MET A 317 30.39 -30.02 58.18
CA MET A 317 31.62 -30.58 58.74
C MET A 317 32.69 -29.53 59.08
N THR A 318 32.67 -28.37 58.43
CA THR A 318 33.67 -27.30 58.64
C THR A 318 33.33 -26.30 59.75
N ILE A 319 32.14 -26.36 60.34
CA ILE A 319 31.75 -25.45 61.43
C ILE A 319 32.17 -26.06 62.79
N PRO A 320 33.15 -25.49 63.51
CA PRO A 320 33.50 -25.96 64.85
C PRO A 320 32.34 -25.74 65.83
N ARG A 321 32.10 -26.72 66.71
CA ARG A 321 31.01 -26.65 67.70
C ARG A 321 31.30 -25.57 68.75
N ASP A 322 30.37 -24.64 68.93
CA ASP A 322 30.43 -23.59 69.94
C ASP A 322 30.49 -24.20 71.36
N VAL A 323 31.52 -23.81 72.11
CA VAL A 323 31.66 -24.09 73.54
C VAL A 323 30.80 -23.06 74.30
N PRO A 324 29.96 -23.47 75.26
CA PRO A 324 29.03 -22.56 75.92
C PRO A 324 29.76 -21.45 76.73
N PRO A 325 29.21 -20.22 76.76
CA PRO A 325 29.83 -19.08 77.43
C PRO A 325 29.75 -19.18 78.95
N ASN A 326 30.88 -18.89 79.63
CA ASN A 326 30.94 -18.72 81.08
C ASN A 326 30.22 -17.44 81.51
N LEU A 327 29.21 -17.60 82.37
CA LEU A 327 28.49 -16.52 83.05
C LEU A 327 29.39 -15.83 84.08
N VAL A 328 29.74 -14.56 83.87
CA VAL A 328 30.23 -13.68 84.93
C VAL A 328 29.17 -12.62 85.17
N ALA A 329 28.56 -12.68 86.36
CA ALA A 329 27.54 -11.75 86.81
C ALA A 329 28.18 -10.45 87.32
N ILE A 330 27.69 -9.30 86.85
CA ILE A 330 27.83 -8.02 87.54
C ILE A 330 26.44 -7.38 87.63
N ALA A 331 26.09 -6.98 88.84
CA ALA A 331 24.79 -6.50 89.27
C ALA A 331 24.47 -5.07 88.78
N ALA A 332 23.17 -4.81 88.67
CA ALA A 332 22.58 -3.53 88.29
C ALA A 332 22.84 -2.40 89.31
N PRO A 333 22.67 -1.13 88.87
CA PRO A 333 21.71 -0.29 89.59
C PRO A 333 20.79 0.55 88.69
N SER A 334 19.51 0.51 89.10
CA SER A 334 18.48 1.57 89.23
C SER A 334 18.26 2.67 88.18
N GLU A 335 16.97 2.79 87.85
CA GLU A 335 16.21 3.93 87.31
C GLU A 335 16.73 5.32 87.70
N GLN A 336 16.71 6.27 86.74
CA GLN A 336 15.88 7.48 86.85
C GLN A 336 15.89 8.32 85.56
N GLU A 337 14.81 9.08 85.46
CA GLU A 337 14.24 9.81 84.33
C GLU A 337 14.79 11.24 84.17
N GLN A 338 14.61 11.78 82.95
CA GLN A 338 14.54 13.20 82.55
C GLN A 338 15.83 14.04 82.51
N THR A 339 16.14 14.63 81.35
CA THR A 339 15.83 16.05 80.99
C THR A 339 16.35 16.37 79.58
N ILE A 340 15.58 17.13 78.81
CA ILE A 340 15.86 17.58 77.43
C ILE A 340 16.76 18.83 77.44
N GLU A 341 17.77 18.89 76.55
CA GLU A 341 18.27 20.17 75.99
C GLU A 341 18.55 20.05 74.48
N PRO A 342 18.23 21.08 73.66
CA PRO A 342 18.25 21.00 72.20
C PRO A 342 19.62 21.42 71.61
N GLN A 343 20.17 20.62 70.69
CA GLN A 343 21.33 21.03 69.88
C GLN A 343 21.03 21.17 68.38
N LYS A 344 21.58 22.26 67.86
CA LYS A 344 21.29 22.95 66.60
C LYS A 344 21.77 22.20 65.35
N LEU A 345 20.98 22.32 64.29
CA LEU A 345 21.34 22.05 62.89
C LEU A 345 22.65 22.74 62.50
N LYS A 346 23.64 21.96 62.03
CA LYS A 346 24.77 22.47 61.24
C LYS A 346 24.52 22.23 59.75
N LYS A 347 24.41 23.34 59.04
CA LYS A 347 24.29 23.50 57.59
C LYS A 347 25.68 23.28 56.97
N ASN A 348 25.83 22.31 56.07
CA ASN A 348 27.07 22.17 55.30
C ASN A 348 27.13 23.26 54.23
N GLN A 349 28.16 24.10 54.30
CA GLN A 349 28.45 25.14 53.33
C GLN A 349 29.12 24.56 52.08
N VAL A 350 28.63 25.02 50.94
CA VAL A 350 29.22 24.91 49.61
C VAL A 350 30.57 25.65 49.60
N ARG A 351 31.61 25.00 49.07
CA ARG A 351 32.90 25.63 48.77
C ARG A 351 33.01 25.87 47.28
N GLN A 352 32.93 27.13 46.87
CA GLN A 352 33.36 27.60 45.55
C GLN A 352 34.89 27.56 45.49
N THR A 353 35.43 27.14 44.35
CA THR A 353 36.82 27.45 43.98
C THR A 353 36.82 27.95 42.54
N ALA A 354 37.37 29.14 42.36
CA ALA A 354 37.46 29.85 41.11
C ALA A 354 38.64 29.37 40.26
N THR A 355 38.51 29.68 38.98
CA THR A 355 39.41 29.60 37.82
C THR A 355 40.85 30.04 38.06
N SER A 356 41.81 29.30 37.48
CA SER A 356 42.89 29.91 36.68
C SER A 356 43.50 28.89 35.71
N SER A 357 43.85 29.44 34.56
CA SER A 357 44.39 28.91 33.31
C SER A 357 45.78 28.25 33.40
N MET A 358 46.01 27.21 32.61
CA MET A 358 47.16 27.10 31.69
C MET A 358 46.96 25.91 30.76
N GLU A 359 46.84 26.21 29.46
CA GLU A 359 46.94 25.27 28.35
C GLU A 359 48.41 24.81 28.22
N GLN A 360 48.64 23.50 28.08
CA GLN A 360 49.88 22.96 27.55
C GLN A 360 49.57 22.22 26.25
N GLU A 361 50.00 22.84 25.17
CA GLU A 361 50.11 22.31 23.82
C GLU A 361 51.18 21.20 23.81
N VAL A 362 50.76 19.96 23.54
CA VAL A 362 51.68 18.84 23.26
C VAL A 362 51.64 18.58 21.76
N ILE A 363 52.63 19.14 21.07
CA ILE A 363 52.99 18.79 19.70
C ILE A 363 53.61 17.39 19.74
N ALA A 364 52.87 16.39 19.25
CA ALA A 364 53.43 15.07 18.91
C ALA A 364 53.64 15.00 17.40
N SER A 365 54.88 15.19 16.97
CA SER A 365 55.35 14.96 15.60
C SER A 365 55.25 13.47 15.25
N VAL A 366 54.36 13.10 14.33
CA VAL A 366 54.38 11.76 13.72
C VAL A 366 55.38 11.78 12.57
N SER A 367 56.54 11.18 12.80
CA SER A 367 57.53 10.88 11.75
C SER A 367 57.04 9.67 10.97
N LEU A 368 56.76 9.85 9.67
CA LEU A 368 56.46 8.76 8.74
C LEU A 368 57.75 8.00 8.42
N SER A 369 57.87 6.76 8.87
CA SER A 369 58.85 5.82 8.34
C SER A 369 58.26 5.06 7.15
N ASN A 370 58.86 5.24 5.98
CA ASN A 370 58.60 4.43 4.78
C ASN A 370 59.14 3.02 5.00
N ILE A 371 58.25 2.05 5.18
CA ILE A 371 58.56 0.62 5.03
C ILE A 371 58.03 0.19 3.66
N SER A 372 58.94 -0.08 2.74
CA SER A 372 58.69 -0.74 1.46
C SER A 372 58.54 -2.24 1.67
N VAL A 373 57.43 -2.83 1.24
CA VAL A 373 57.26 -4.28 1.10
C VAL A 373 57.35 -4.64 -0.39
N PRO A 374 58.09 -5.69 -0.79
CA PRO A 374 58.33 -6.00 -2.20
C PRO A 374 57.10 -6.66 -2.85
N THR A 375 56.85 -6.27 -4.09
CA THR A 375 55.91 -6.91 -5.02
C THR A 375 56.47 -8.27 -5.46
N MET A 376 55.70 -9.34 -5.22
CA MET A 376 55.88 -10.62 -5.90
C MET A 376 54.93 -10.65 -7.10
N ALA A 377 55.52 -10.72 -8.29
CA ALA A 377 54.83 -11.09 -9.52
C ALA A 377 54.93 -12.62 -9.65
N GLU A 378 53.82 -13.29 -9.96
CA GLU A 378 53.86 -14.44 -10.88
C GLU A 378 52.48 -14.75 -11.47
N ASP A 379 52.57 -15.15 -12.73
CA ASP A 379 51.56 -15.24 -13.77
C ASP A 379 50.60 -16.44 -13.66
N GLY A 380 49.39 -16.24 -14.19
CA GLY A 380 48.73 -17.20 -15.08
C GLY A 380 47.80 -18.25 -14.45
N VAL A 381 46.48 -18.05 -14.57
CA VAL A 381 45.55 -18.82 -15.45
C VAL A 381 44.22 -18.05 -15.51
N ALA A 382 43.69 -17.86 -16.72
CA ALA A 382 42.50 -17.09 -17.03
C ALA A 382 41.18 -17.89 -16.97
N ASN A 383 40.09 -17.12 -16.80
CA ASN A 383 38.69 -17.33 -17.18
C ASN A 383 37.67 -17.91 -16.16
N MET A 384 37.09 -17.01 -15.35
CA MET A 384 35.64 -16.87 -15.10
C MET A 384 35.37 -15.53 -14.38
N PRO A 385 34.32 -14.75 -14.72
CA PRO A 385 34.02 -13.52 -13.99
C PRO A 385 33.24 -13.86 -12.72
N ALA A 386 33.96 -14.13 -11.63
CA ALA A 386 33.43 -13.91 -10.30
C ALA A 386 33.48 -12.40 -10.01
N MET A 387 32.39 -11.82 -9.48
CA MET A 387 32.46 -10.47 -8.89
C MET A 387 33.45 -10.51 -7.72
N ASP A 388 34.70 -10.16 -8.01
CA ASP A 388 35.75 -9.98 -7.02
C ASP A 388 35.58 -8.58 -6.42
N VAL A 389 34.90 -8.52 -5.28
CA VAL A 389 34.84 -7.31 -4.46
C VAL A 389 36.20 -7.21 -3.77
N SER A 390 37.16 -6.58 -4.44
CA SER A 390 38.47 -6.29 -3.89
C SER A 390 38.33 -5.35 -2.69
N PHE A 391 38.53 -5.87 -1.48
CA PHE A 391 38.68 -5.08 -0.26
C PHE A 391 39.99 -4.31 -0.34
N ALA A 392 39.93 -2.99 -0.51
CA ALA A 392 41.09 -2.13 -0.35
C ALA A 392 41.54 -2.13 1.13
N PRO A 393 42.83 -2.34 1.44
CA PRO A 393 43.33 -2.25 2.80
C PRO A 393 43.65 -0.78 3.10
N SER A 394 42.62 0.01 3.40
CA SER A 394 42.82 1.36 3.92
C SER A 394 41.94 1.64 5.14
N MET A 395 42.06 0.82 6.18
CA MET A 395 41.67 1.24 7.53
C MET A 395 42.68 0.72 8.55
N THR A 396 43.06 1.62 9.45
CA THR A 396 44.13 1.56 10.44
C THR A 396 44.00 0.30 11.31
N PHE A 397 44.90 -0.66 11.11
CA PHE A 397 44.82 -2.01 11.68
C PHE A 397 45.40 -2.14 13.11
N SER A 398 45.90 -1.05 13.72
CA SER A 398 46.72 -1.14 14.93
C SER A 398 45.98 -0.99 16.26
N ASP A 399 44.83 -0.31 16.33
CA ASP A 399 44.14 -0.05 17.61
C ASP A 399 42.97 -1.00 17.92
N ALA A 400 42.49 -1.76 16.93
CA ALA A 400 41.25 -2.54 17.04
C ALA A 400 41.38 -3.92 17.73
N MET A 401 42.60 -4.38 18.07
CA MET A 401 42.82 -5.71 18.66
C MET A 401 42.88 -5.75 20.20
N SER A 402 42.59 -4.66 20.90
CA SER A 402 42.86 -4.55 22.35
C SER A 402 41.68 -4.83 23.29
N SER A 403 40.50 -5.27 22.80
CA SER A 403 39.39 -5.70 23.68
C SER A 403 38.85 -7.08 23.30
N PRO A 404 39.01 -8.11 24.15
CA PRO A 404 38.56 -9.48 23.87
C PRO A 404 37.03 -9.67 23.87
N ASP A 405 36.24 -8.61 24.14
CA ASP A 405 34.78 -8.67 24.31
C ASP A 405 33.99 -7.93 23.21
N SER A 406 34.66 -7.48 22.13
CA SER A 406 34.00 -6.79 21.03
C SER A 406 34.19 -7.48 19.69
N MET A 407 33.09 -7.78 19.01
CA MET A 407 33.10 -8.31 17.64
C MET A 407 32.65 -7.23 16.65
N MET A 408 32.78 -7.52 15.36
CA MET A 408 32.43 -6.58 14.30
C MET A 408 31.18 -7.06 13.57
N MET A 409 30.33 -6.13 13.15
CA MET A 409 29.29 -6.34 12.16
C MET A 409 29.46 -5.28 11.08
N PHE A 410 29.85 -5.69 9.88
CA PHE A 410 30.09 -4.78 8.76
C PHE A 410 31.09 -3.65 9.11
N GLY A 411 32.18 -3.98 9.79
CA GLY A 411 33.17 -2.99 10.23
C GLY A 411 32.74 -2.13 11.41
N GLN A 412 31.51 -2.29 11.92
CA GLN A 412 31.02 -1.58 13.10
C GLN A 412 31.13 -2.44 14.35
N LYS A 413 31.67 -1.88 15.42
CA LYS A 413 31.92 -2.59 16.69
C LYS A 413 30.60 -2.91 17.41
N ILE A 414 30.34 -4.18 17.69
CA ILE A 414 29.26 -4.64 18.57
C ILE A 414 29.88 -5.23 19.85
N GLU A 415 29.28 -4.91 20.99
CA GLU A 415 29.67 -5.49 22.28
C GLU A 415 28.79 -6.72 22.54
N GLY A 416 29.31 -7.74 23.23
CA GLY A 416 28.55 -8.95 23.57
C GLY A 416 29.14 -10.23 22.96
N LYS A 417 29.07 -11.31 23.73
CA LYS A 417 29.61 -12.64 23.38
C LYS A 417 28.57 -13.53 22.72
N VAL A 418 27.30 -13.36 23.07
CA VAL A 418 26.19 -14.20 22.61
C VAL A 418 25.14 -13.32 21.94
N LEU A 419 25.16 -13.32 20.61
CA LEU A 419 24.27 -12.53 19.78
C LEU A 419 22.96 -13.27 19.51
N GLY A 420 21.82 -12.62 19.78
CA GLY A 420 20.54 -12.94 19.17
C GLY A 420 20.27 -12.02 17.99
N VAL A 421 19.59 -12.51 16.97
CA VAL A 421 19.33 -11.74 15.76
C VAL A 421 17.84 -11.78 15.42
N ILE A 422 17.27 -10.60 15.12
CA ILE A 422 15.96 -10.46 14.50
C ILE A 422 16.15 -9.94 13.08
N LEU A 423 15.65 -10.67 12.11
CA LEU A 423 15.66 -10.28 10.70
C LEU A 423 14.23 -9.99 10.25
N ASP A 424 13.98 -8.75 9.82
CA ASP A 424 12.74 -8.41 9.14
C ASP A 424 12.73 -9.03 7.74
N VAL A 425 11.69 -9.81 7.45
CA VAL A 425 11.49 -10.42 6.15
C VAL A 425 10.46 -9.63 5.39
N SER A 426 10.91 -8.46 4.95
CA SER A 426 10.16 -7.53 4.12
C SER A 426 10.88 -7.31 2.80
N GLY A 427 10.21 -6.64 1.88
CA GLY A 427 10.73 -6.41 0.53
C GLY A 427 12.02 -5.63 0.50
N SER A 428 12.05 -4.53 1.25
CA SER A 428 13.20 -3.62 1.39
C SER A 428 14.41 -4.29 2.04
N MET A 429 14.21 -5.35 2.81
CA MET A 429 15.28 -6.03 3.54
C MET A 429 15.77 -7.30 2.83
N ALA A 430 14.91 -7.96 2.06
CA ALA A 430 15.14 -9.30 1.50
C ALA A 430 16.40 -9.44 0.62
N GLU A 431 16.77 -8.40 -0.13
CA GLU A 431 18.00 -8.40 -0.94
C GLU A 431 19.26 -8.54 -0.06
N PHE A 432 19.23 -7.94 1.13
CA PHE A 432 20.38 -7.87 2.03
C PHE A 432 20.45 -9.05 3.01
N LEU A 433 19.34 -9.75 3.27
CA LEU A 433 19.27 -10.82 4.26
C LEU A 433 20.37 -11.88 4.09
N PRO A 434 20.65 -12.43 2.90
CA PRO A 434 21.72 -13.42 2.74
C PRO A 434 23.10 -12.88 3.10
N MET A 435 23.35 -11.60 2.88
CA MET A 435 24.61 -10.94 3.24
C MET A 435 24.72 -10.74 4.74
N VAL A 436 23.65 -10.25 5.38
CA VAL A 436 23.58 -10.07 6.84
C VAL A 436 23.80 -11.39 7.56
N ILE A 437 23.19 -12.48 7.10
CA ILE A 437 23.36 -13.80 7.71
C ILE A 437 24.81 -14.28 7.59
N ARG A 438 25.47 -14.05 6.43
CA ARG A 438 26.89 -14.38 6.27
C ARG A 438 27.79 -13.60 7.22
N GLU A 439 27.51 -12.31 7.43
CA GLU A 439 28.27 -11.48 8.38
C GLU A 439 28.03 -11.94 9.83
N VAL A 440 26.79 -12.32 10.18
CA VAL A 440 26.47 -12.96 11.46
C VAL A 440 27.26 -14.26 11.61
N ASP A 441 27.26 -15.15 10.62
CA ASP A 441 27.92 -16.46 10.73
C ASP A 441 29.45 -16.36 10.75
N LYS A 442 30.01 -15.29 10.16
CA LYS A 442 31.45 -14.97 10.23
C LYS A 442 31.88 -14.61 11.65
N ASN A 443 31.09 -13.79 12.35
CA ASN A 443 31.47 -13.22 13.64
C ASN A 443 30.87 -13.99 14.83
N TYR A 444 29.63 -14.46 14.71
CA TYR A 444 28.82 -15.11 15.75
C TYR A 444 28.26 -16.45 15.28
N LYS A 445 29.15 -17.45 15.14
CA LYS A 445 28.73 -18.82 14.79
C LYS A 445 27.64 -19.31 15.76
N ASN A 446 26.58 -19.87 15.19
CA ASN A 446 25.42 -20.43 15.90
C ASN A 446 24.49 -19.44 16.59
N ALA A 447 24.62 -18.13 16.35
CA ALA A 447 23.67 -17.13 16.83
C ALA A 447 22.22 -17.52 16.46
N PRO A 448 21.27 -17.55 17.43
CA PRO A 448 19.87 -17.78 17.11
C PRO A 448 19.31 -16.62 16.29
N ILE A 449 18.76 -16.95 15.12
CA ILE A 449 18.14 -15.98 14.21
C ILE A 449 16.63 -16.21 14.19
N VAL A 450 15.86 -15.17 14.50
CA VAL A 450 14.40 -15.17 14.36
C VAL A 450 14.00 -14.31 13.17
N TYR A 451 13.36 -14.92 12.19
CA TYR A 451 12.72 -14.21 11.09
C TYR A 451 11.36 -13.71 11.51
N VAL A 452 11.13 -12.43 11.29
CA VAL A 452 9.87 -11.75 11.55
C VAL A 452 9.35 -11.24 10.22
N ASN A 453 8.24 -11.81 9.75
CA ASN A 453 7.54 -11.23 8.61
C ASN A 453 6.81 -9.97 9.08
N HIS A 454 7.20 -8.79 8.57
CA HIS A 454 6.75 -7.47 9.02
C HIS A 454 7.11 -7.17 10.48
N ALA A 455 8.14 -6.34 10.70
CA ALA A 455 8.63 -5.95 12.03
C ALA A 455 7.69 -4.97 12.79
N MET A 456 6.41 -5.29 12.90
CA MET A 456 5.40 -4.53 13.63
C MET A 456 5.49 -4.71 15.15
N ILE A 457 5.20 -3.63 15.89
CA ILE A 457 5.04 -3.64 17.35
C ILE A 457 3.64 -3.09 17.67
N VAL A 458 2.70 -3.97 18.08
CA VAL A 458 1.27 -3.63 18.26
C VAL A 458 0.69 -4.27 19.52
N GLY A 459 -0.20 -3.56 20.22
CA GLY A 459 -0.84 -3.98 21.47
C GLY A 459 -1.94 -5.03 21.35
N SER A 460 -1.77 -6.02 20.47
CA SER A 460 -2.72 -7.12 20.30
C SER A 460 -2.37 -8.27 21.25
N PRO A 461 -3.36 -9.04 21.78
CA PRO A 461 -3.08 -10.25 22.55
C PRO A 461 -2.11 -11.17 21.81
N ASP A 462 -1.02 -11.54 22.50
CA ASP A 462 0.12 -12.23 21.90
C ASP A 462 -0.24 -13.67 21.53
N SER A 463 -0.79 -13.81 20.32
CA SER A 463 -0.99 -15.11 19.65
C SER A 463 0.22 -15.50 18.80
N THR A 464 1.31 -14.71 18.84
CA THR A 464 2.52 -15.02 18.11
C THR A 464 3.23 -16.19 18.76
N ARG A 465 3.72 -17.12 17.95
CA ARG A 465 4.57 -18.23 18.38
C ARG A 465 5.84 -18.25 17.54
N ILE A 466 6.94 -18.61 18.18
CA ILE A 466 8.24 -18.79 17.52
C ILE A 466 8.43 -20.28 17.25
N TYR A 467 8.64 -20.64 16.00
CA TYR A 467 8.84 -22.03 15.56
C TYR A 467 10.27 -22.21 15.06
N PRO A 468 10.95 -23.33 15.37
CA PRO A 468 12.19 -23.68 14.69
C PRO A 468 11.92 -23.92 13.21
N ILE A 469 12.86 -23.51 12.36
CA ILE A 469 12.81 -23.80 10.93
C ILE A 469 13.34 -25.21 10.70
N VAL A 470 12.53 -26.03 10.03
CA VAL A 470 12.81 -27.43 9.70
C VAL A 470 12.93 -27.53 8.19
N GLU A 471 14.04 -28.09 7.70
CA GLU A 471 14.39 -28.13 6.26
C GLU A 471 13.25 -28.66 5.40
N GLU A 472 12.66 -29.79 5.79
CA GLU A 472 11.60 -30.48 5.04
C GLU A 472 10.29 -29.68 5.01
N GLU A 473 10.12 -28.71 5.90
CA GLU A 473 8.94 -27.85 5.98
C GLU A 473 9.09 -26.59 5.12
N VAL A 474 10.30 -26.26 4.64
CA VAL A 474 10.59 -25.11 3.76
C VAL A 474 10.13 -25.43 2.34
N LEU A 475 8.81 -25.44 2.16
CA LEU A 475 8.07 -25.68 0.91
C LEU A 475 7.04 -24.58 0.70
N PRO A 476 6.60 -24.26 -0.54
CA PRO A 476 5.57 -23.25 -0.75
C PRO A 476 4.18 -23.69 -0.22
N HIS A 477 3.84 -24.97 -0.38
CA HIS A 477 2.56 -25.54 0.03
C HIS A 477 2.79 -26.82 0.82
N TRP A 478 1.91 -27.10 1.79
CA TRP A 478 1.96 -28.39 2.47
C TRP A 478 1.51 -29.52 1.55
N PRO A 479 2.23 -30.65 1.49
CA PRO A 479 1.90 -31.76 0.61
C PRO A 479 0.67 -32.57 1.07
N ARG A 480 0.14 -32.32 2.28
CA ARG A 480 -0.93 -33.14 2.88
C ARG A 480 -2.32 -32.60 2.56
N GLU A 481 -3.23 -33.50 2.20
CA GLU A 481 -4.59 -33.14 1.78
C GLU A 481 -5.46 -32.48 2.87
N TRP A 482 -5.23 -32.75 4.16
CA TRP A 482 -5.97 -32.14 5.27
C TRP A 482 -5.39 -30.81 5.76
N GLU A 483 -4.20 -30.44 5.28
CA GLU A 483 -3.50 -29.18 5.54
C GLU A 483 -3.47 -28.35 4.25
N LYS A 484 -4.46 -28.56 3.35
CA LYS A 484 -4.63 -27.81 2.10
C LYS A 484 -4.55 -26.32 2.41
N GLY A 485 -3.40 -25.72 2.10
CA GLY A 485 -3.08 -24.36 2.46
C GLY A 485 -1.60 -24.01 2.29
N ASN A 486 -1.34 -22.71 2.41
CA ASN A 486 -0.01 -22.12 2.32
C ASN A 486 0.85 -22.57 3.51
N SER A 487 2.10 -22.95 3.25
CA SER A 487 3.03 -23.18 4.35
C SER A 487 3.36 -21.86 5.07
N PRO A 488 3.94 -21.89 6.28
CA PRO A 488 4.50 -20.69 6.91
C PRO A 488 5.56 -19.98 6.07
N TYR A 489 6.18 -20.69 5.12
CA TYR A 489 7.24 -20.21 4.23
C TYR A 489 6.73 -19.80 2.85
N TRP A 490 5.42 -19.90 2.59
CA TRP A 490 4.79 -19.55 1.31
C TRP A 490 5.22 -18.17 0.78
N PHE A 491 5.44 -17.22 1.69
CA PHE A 491 5.92 -15.87 1.37
C PHE A 491 7.28 -15.86 0.63
N LEU A 492 8.14 -16.88 0.78
CA LEU A 492 9.42 -16.99 0.07
C LEU A 492 9.22 -17.19 -1.45
N TRP A 493 8.14 -17.85 -1.86
CA TRP A 493 7.84 -18.11 -3.28
C TRP A 493 6.82 -17.15 -3.87
N HIS A 494 6.00 -16.53 -3.03
CA HIS A 494 4.90 -15.70 -3.52
C HIS A 494 4.97 -14.24 -3.13
N ASP A 495 5.58 -13.85 -2.02
CA ASP A 495 5.60 -12.44 -1.61
C ASP A 495 6.97 -11.80 -1.88
N LEU A 496 8.06 -12.47 -1.51
CA LEU A 496 9.41 -11.95 -1.71
C LEU A 496 9.82 -11.80 -3.17
N PRO A 497 9.48 -12.71 -4.13
CA PRO A 497 9.89 -12.56 -5.53
C PRO A 497 9.42 -11.27 -6.17
N ARG A 498 8.32 -10.71 -5.67
CA ARG A 498 7.81 -9.42 -6.13
C ARG A 498 8.55 -8.23 -5.54
N LYS A 499 9.32 -8.42 -4.48
CA LYS A 499 9.98 -7.33 -3.74
C LYS A 499 11.50 -7.36 -3.81
N ALA A 500 12.09 -8.51 -4.11
CA ALA A 500 13.53 -8.69 -4.18
C ALA A 500 13.91 -9.55 -5.40
N PRO A 501 15.13 -9.39 -5.93
CA PRO A 501 15.61 -10.22 -7.03
C PRO A 501 15.55 -11.72 -6.71
N GLN A 502 15.12 -12.54 -7.67
CA GLN A 502 14.95 -13.99 -7.49
C GLN A 502 16.21 -14.67 -6.92
N HIS A 503 17.40 -14.28 -7.38
CA HIS A 503 18.66 -14.86 -6.91
C HIS A 503 18.92 -14.63 -5.41
N SER A 504 18.43 -13.53 -4.83
CA SER A 504 18.55 -13.27 -3.38
C SER A 504 17.62 -14.17 -2.59
N ILE A 505 16.46 -14.47 -3.16
CA ILE A 505 15.43 -15.33 -2.56
C ILE A 505 15.86 -16.79 -2.62
N ASP A 506 16.41 -17.25 -3.74
CA ASP A 506 16.94 -18.60 -3.85
C ASP A 506 18.05 -18.84 -2.82
N ARG A 507 18.92 -17.84 -2.60
CA ARG A 507 19.92 -17.87 -1.53
C ARG A 507 19.27 -17.90 -0.15
N LEU A 508 18.20 -17.12 0.07
CA LEU A 508 17.49 -17.11 1.34
C LEU A 508 16.83 -18.46 1.63
N ILE A 509 16.15 -19.08 0.65
CA ILE A 509 15.58 -20.42 0.73
C ILE A 509 16.66 -21.44 1.08
N LYS A 510 17.83 -21.35 0.42
CA LYS A 510 18.98 -22.21 0.73
C LYS A 510 19.43 -22.05 2.19
N VAL A 511 19.55 -20.81 2.68
CA VAL A 511 19.90 -20.53 4.08
C VAL A 511 18.84 -21.06 5.05
N PHE A 512 17.55 -20.97 4.70
CA PHE A 512 16.44 -21.54 5.48
C PHE A 512 16.56 -23.05 5.66
N LYS A 513 17.10 -23.74 4.66
CA LYS A 513 17.29 -25.19 4.68
C LYS A 513 18.56 -25.62 5.41
N GLU A 514 19.66 -24.90 5.20
CA GLU A 514 20.99 -25.36 5.60
C GLU A 514 21.45 -24.82 6.96
N ARG A 515 20.96 -23.65 7.38
CA ARG A 515 21.48 -22.99 8.59
C ARG A 515 20.76 -23.49 9.85
N PRO A 516 21.49 -24.01 10.87
CA PRO A 516 20.89 -24.38 12.15
C PRO A 516 20.52 -23.15 12.99
N ASN A 517 19.78 -23.38 14.09
CA ASN A 517 19.36 -22.32 15.03
C ASN A 517 18.62 -21.16 14.37
N MET A 518 17.76 -21.49 13.39
CA MET A 518 16.86 -20.53 12.78
C MET A 518 15.43 -20.76 13.21
N PHE A 519 14.70 -19.66 13.37
CA PHE A 519 13.35 -19.64 13.87
C PHE A 519 12.50 -18.67 13.06
N ILE A 520 11.20 -18.87 13.03
CA ILE A 520 10.23 -17.99 12.38
C ILE A 520 9.11 -17.60 13.34
N ALA A 521 8.77 -16.31 13.37
CA ALA A 521 7.63 -15.80 14.12
C ALA A 521 6.34 -15.92 13.31
N ARG A 522 5.33 -16.61 13.85
CA ARG A 522 4.04 -16.84 13.18
C ARG A 522 2.86 -16.50 14.09
N GLY A 523 1.79 -15.98 13.49
CA GLY A 523 0.61 -15.52 14.22
C GLY A 523 0.83 -14.10 14.76
N GLY A 524 -0.22 -13.53 15.35
CA GLY A 524 -0.22 -12.19 15.94
C GLY A 524 0.20 -11.04 15.00
N ASN A 525 0.08 -9.82 15.53
CA ASN A 525 0.63 -8.60 14.93
C ASN A 525 1.88 -8.10 15.68
N ASN A 526 2.21 -8.67 16.85
CA ASN A 526 3.37 -8.28 17.66
C ASN A 526 4.54 -9.28 17.52
N ARG A 527 4.91 -9.58 16.27
CA ARG A 527 5.90 -10.63 15.99
C ARG A 527 7.28 -10.26 16.49
N PHE A 528 7.62 -8.98 16.40
CA PHE A 528 8.86 -8.44 16.92
C PHE A 528 8.95 -8.61 18.44
N GLY A 529 7.90 -8.26 19.19
CA GLY A 529 7.87 -8.41 20.64
C GLY A 529 8.07 -9.86 21.10
N ALA A 530 7.40 -10.81 20.44
CA ALA A 530 7.55 -12.24 20.70
C ALA A 530 8.97 -12.74 20.38
N ALA A 531 9.56 -12.30 19.27
CA ALA A 531 10.93 -12.64 18.89
C ALA A 531 11.96 -12.11 19.91
N ALA A 532 11.83 -10.84 20.32
CA ALA A 532 12.70 -10.24 21.32
C ALA A 532 12.60 -10.96 22.68
N LYS A 533 11.39 -11.33 23.09
CA LYS A 533 11.17 -12.10 24.32
C LYS A 533 11.81 -13.48 24.25
N PHE A 534 11.57 -14.22 23.17
CA PHE A 534 12.16 -15.54 22.92
C PHE A 534 13.68 -15.50 22.93
N LEU A 535 14.28 -14.57 22.20
CA LEU A 535 15.75 -14.42 22.15
C LEU A 535 16.33 -14.04 23.51
N ALA A 536 15.65 -13.18 24.27
CA ALA A 536 16.04 -12.84 25.63
C ALA A 536 15.90 -13.99 26.63
N GLU A 537 15.24 -15.10 26.27
CA GLU A 537 15.22 -16.36 27.04
C GLU A 537 16.38 -17.29 26.66
N GLN A 538 16.97 -17.11 25.47
CA GLN A 538 18.17 -17.82 25.00
C GLN A 538 19.48 -17.33 25.62
N LYS A 539 19.41 -16.52 26.68
CA LYS A 539 20.58 -15.97 27.41
C LYS A 539 21.57 -15.21 26.53
N ILE A 540 21.06 -14.53 25.50
CA ILE A 540 21.84 -13.58 24.72
C ILE A 540 22.29 -12.42 25.62
N ASP A 541 23.45 -11.84 25.35
CA ASP A 541 23.90 -10.60 25.98
C ASP A 541 23.79 -9.41 25.03
N SER A 542 23.58 -9.67 23.73
CA SER A 542 23.31 -8.65 22.72
C SER A 542 22.28 -9.10 21.70
N LEU A 543 21.51 -8.13 21.21
CA LEU A 543 20.45 -8.30 20.23
C LEU A 543 20.76 -7.41 19.02
N TYR A 544 20.90 -8.01 17.84
CA TYR A 544 21.02 -7.27 16.58
C TYR A 544 19.71 -7.37 15.81
N ILE A 545 19.20 -6.22 15.37
CA ILE A 545 17.94 -6.08 14.64
C ILE A 545 18.26 -5.50 13.28
N PHE A 546 17.98 -6.26 12.23
CA PHE A 546 18.05 -5.79 10.86
C PHE A 546 16.62 -5.55 10.36
N SER A 547 16.20 -4.29 10.40
CA SER A 547 14.85 -3.83 10.03
C SER A 547 14.88 -2.32 9.76
N ASP A 548 14.13 -1.86 8.77
CA ASP A 548 13.89 -0.44 8.51
C ASP A 548 12.66 0.12 9.25
N PHE A 549 11.87 -0.76 9.89
CA PHE A 549 10.63 -0.43 10.59
C PHE A 549 9.70 0.47 9.76
N GLU A 550 9.53 0.22 8.46
CA GLU A 550 8.49 0.94 7.69
C GLU A 550 7.08 0.65 8.23
N ASP A 551 6.90 -0.49 8.89
CA ASP A 551 5.66 -0.88 9.54
C ASP A 551 5.43 -0.18 10.91
N PHE A 552 4.18 -0.18 11.36
CA PHE A 552 3.76 0.52 12.59
C PHE A 552 4.49 0.01 13.86
N VAL A 553 4.96 0.97 14.66
CA VAL A 553 5.55 0.74 15.98
C VAL A 553 4.81 1.56 17.04
N ASP A 554 4.20 0.84 17.99
CA ASP A 554 3.62 1.43 19.19
C ASP A 554 4.72 1.88 20.18
N ASP A 555 4.71 3.16 20.57
CA ASP A 555 5.72 3.78 21.43
C ASP A 555 5.78 3.14 22.83
N GLU A 556 4.63 2.83 23.42
CA GLU A 556 4.57 2.29 24.77
C GLU A 556 5.10 0.86 24.82
N LEU A 557 4.72 0.03 23.85
CA LEU A 557 5.22 -1.34 23.76
C LEU A 557 6.70 -1.40 23.39
N ALA A 558 7.17 -0.54 22.48
CA ALA A 558 8.59 -0.42 22.20
C ALA A 558 9.37 -0.06 23.48
N ARG A 559 8.84 0.87 24.28
CA ARG A 559 9.42 1.24 25.58
C ARG A 559 9.42 0.05 26.56
N GLU A 560 8.36 -0.74 26.63
CA GLU A 560 8.29 -1.94 27.47
C GLU A 560 9.31 -3.01 27.06
N ILE A 561 9.44 -3.27 25.75
CA ILE A 561 10.45 -4.19 25.21
C ILE A 561 11.85 -3.72 25.59
N GLY A 562 12.16 -2.43 25.37
CA GLY A 562 13.44 -1.85 25.75
C GLY A 562 13.73 -1.94 27.26
N GLN A 563 12.71 -1.74 28.11
CA GLN A 563 12.84 -1.93 29.56
C GLN A 563 13.13 -3.39 29.93
N SER A 564 12.42 -4.34 29.30
CA SER A 564 12.58 -5.78 29.56
C SER A 564 13.99 -6.26 29.17
N LEU A 565 14.45 -5.89 27.97
CA LEU A 565 15.80 -6.19 27.49
C LEU A 565 16.87 -5.53 28.37
N GLY A 566 16.66 -4.26 28.77
CA GLY A 566 17.58 -3.53 29.63
C GLY A 566 17.72 -4.16 31.02
N ARG A 567 16.61 -4.63 31.63
CA ARG A 567 16.64 -5.39 32.91
C ARG A 567 17.43 -6.69 32.79
N LYS A 568 17.38 -7.33 31.63
CA LYS A 568 18.15 -8.54 31.30
C LYS A 568 19.59 -8.25 30.86
N LYS A 569 19.99 -6.97 30.81
CA LYS A 569 21.31 -6.51 30.35
C LYS A 569 21.64 -6.91 28.91
N VAL A 570 20.62 -7.02 28.05
CA VAL A 570 20.78 -7.30 26.63
C VAL A 570 20.97 -6.00 25.89
N ARG A 571 22.15 -5.76 25.30
CA ARG A 571 22.42 -4.55 24.50
C ARG A 571 21.85 -4.68 23.10
N THR A 572 21.10 -3.69 22.64
CA THR A 572 20.37 -3.78 21.38
C THR A 572 20.92 -2.86 20.30
N TYR A 573 21.23 -3.44 19.15
CA TYR A 573 21.73 -2.75 17.97
C TYR A 573 20.69 -2.83 16.86
N VAL A 574 20.34 -1.69 16.26
CA VAL A 574 19.37 -1.65 15.15
C VAL A 574 20.05 -1.10 13.90
N GLN A 575 19.85 -1.76 12.76
CA GLN A 575 20.43 -1.36 11.49
C GLN A 575 19.37 -1.42 10.37
N PRO A 576 19.06 -0.29 9.70
CA PRO A 576 18.23 -0.29 8.51
C PRO A 576 19.03 -0.66 7.26
N ALA A 577 18.35 -1.00 6.17
CA ALA A 577 18.98 -1.17 4.86
C ALA A 577 19.51 0.17 4.32
N ALA A 578 18.65 1.20 4.21
CA ALA A 578 19.04 2.53 3.72
C ALA A 578 18.22 3.68 4.33
N LYS A 579 16.90 3.51 4.41
CA LYS A 579 15.97 4.59 4.72
C LYS A 579 15.77 4.77 6.22
N GLU A 580 15.71 6.02 6.68
CA GLU A 580 15.21 6.33 8.01
C GLU A 580 13.68 6.44 7.99
N SER A 581 13.03 5.86 8.99
CA SER A 581 11.59 5.99 9.22
C SER A 581 11.33 6.57 10.61
N GLU A 582 10.16 7.20 10.79
CA GLU A 582 9.73 7.72 12.11
C GLU A 582 9.70 6.58 13.15
N HIS A 583 9.22 5.40 12.75
CA HIS A 583 9.17 4.23 13.62
C HIS A 583 10.58 3.66 13.93
N LEU A 584 11.52 3.70 12.99
CA LEU A 584 12.92 3.36 13.27
C LEU A 584 13.50 4.29 14.33
N HIS A 585 13.17 5.59 14.29
CA HIS A 585 13.57 6.53 15.32
C HIS A 585 13.00 6.15 16.70
N LEU A 586 11.72 5.73 16.76
CA LEU A 586 11.13 5.22 17.99
C LEU A 586 11.85 3.97 18.51
N VAL A 587 12.22 3.03 17.64
CA VAL A 587 12.96 1.83 18.03
C VAL A 587 14.36 2.17 18.54
N ASP A 588 15.08 3.10 17.89
CA ASP A 588 16.38 3.58 18.39
C ASP A 588 16.24 4.19 19.79
N LEU A 589 15.28 5.10 19.96
CA LEU A 589 15.07 5.82 21.22
C LEU A 589 14.59 4.91 22.36
N ARG A 590 13.59 4.06 22.08
CA ARG A 590 12.89 3.27 23.11
C ARG A 590 13.54 1.93 23.40
N ILE A 591 14.24 1.34 22.44
CA ILE A 591 14.86 0.01 22.57
C ILE A 591 16.39 0.12 22.56
N ALA A 592 17.01 0.59 21.48
CA ALA A 592 18.47 0.54 21.33
C ALA A 592 19.21 1.37 22.39
N ARG A 593 18.91 2.67 22.49
CA ARG A 593 19.54 3.56 23.49
C ARG A 593 19.19 3.18 24.92
N ARG A 594 17.97 2.69 25.14
CA ARG A 594 17.50 2.26 26.47
C ARG A 594 18.23 1.03 26.99
N THR A 595 18.76 0.22 26.09
CA THR A 595 19.54 -0.98 26.41
C THR A 595 21.06 -0.75 26.37
N LEU A 596 21.50 0.52 26.31
CA LEU A 596 22.92 0.88 26.14
C LEU A 596 23.56 0.34 24.84
N GLY A 597 22.73 -0.01 23.86
CA GLY A 597 23.16 -0.23 22.49
C GLY A 597 22.99 1.05 21.67
N ARG A 598 22.89 0.92 20.35
CA ARG A 598 22.77 2.05 19.43
C ARG A 598 22.24 1.65 18.05
N LYS A 599 21.70 2.61 17.32
CA LYS A 599 21.56 2.51 15.87
C LYS A 599 22.93 2.43 15.18
N LEU A 600 23.08 1.51 14.25
CA LEU A 600 24.25 1.35 13.37
C LEU A 600 24.03 2.11 12.06
N GLU A 601 25.11 2.45 11.35
CA GLU A 601 25.01 3.09 10.04
C GLU A 601 24.20 2.21 9.06
N PRO A 602 23.35 2.80 8.19
CA PRO A 602 22.58 2.06 7.21
C PRO A 602 23.46 1.14 6.38
N LEU A 603 22.97 -0.07 6.10
CA LEU A 603 23.79 -1.10 5.46
C LEU A 603 24.27 -0.67 4.06
N THR A 604 23.46 0.07 3.30
CA THR A 604 23.86 0.61 2.00
C THR A 604 25.05 1.55 2.08
N ASP A 605 25.14 2.36 3.13
CA ASP A 605 26.19 3.36 3.32
C ASP A 605 27.52 2.71 3.71
N VAL A 606 27.43 1.54 4.34
CA VAL A 606 28.58 0.73 4.74
C VAL A 606 29.13 -0.07 3.57
N ILE A 607 28.26 -0.56 2.67
CA ILE A 607 28.65 -1.39 1.52
C ILE A 607 29.06 -0.52 0.32
N ARG A 608 28.47 0.67 0.14
CA ARG A 608 28.78 1.56 -0.98
C ARG A 608 29.82 2.63 -0.57
N PRO A 609 30.88 2.86 -1.35
CA PRO A 609 31.86 3.90 -1.04
C PRO A 609 31.23 5.31 -1.08
N LYS A 610 31.52 6.12 -0.05
CA LYS A 610 30.98 7.48 0.20
C LYS A 610 31.16 8.52 -0.94
N ASN A 611 31.86 8.18 -2.02
CA ASN A 611 32.14 9.07 -3.16
C ASN A 611 31.27 8.80 -4.40
N LYS A 612 30.23 7.98 -4.28
CA LYS A 612 29.17 7.89 -5.29
C LYS A 612 27.89 8.29 -4.61
N GLU A 613 27.17 9.25 -5.18
CA GLU A 613 25.87 9.66 -4.69
C GLU A 613 25.02 8.43 -4.32
N PRO A 614 24.19 8.52 -3.26
CA PRO A 614 23.25 7.47 -2.95
C PRO A 614 22.30 7.33 -4.13
N ALA A 615 22.63 6.43 -5.07
CA ALA A 615 21.69 6.00 -6.07
C ALA A 615 20.48 5.51 -5.26
N PRO A 616 19.32 6.18 -5.36
CA PRO A 616 18.17 5.83 -4.56
C PRO A 616 17.94 4.32 -4.68
N ILE A 617 17.40 3.67 -3.65
CA ILE A 617 16.71 2.38 -3.84
C ILE A 617 15.40 2.61 -4.62
N ALA A 618 15.42 3.52 -5.58
CA ALA A 618 14.60 3.40 -6.76
C ALA A 618 15.30 2.31 -7.58
N VAL A 619 14.53 1.32 -8.00
CA VAL A 619 14.90 0.46 -9.12
C VAL A 619 15.58 1.38 -10.14
N VAL A 620 16.90 1.21 -10.32
CA VAL A 620 17.67 1.95 -11.32
C VAL A 620 16.79 1.93 -12.56
N LYS A 621 16.41 3.11 -13.09
CA LYS A 621 15.79 3.20 -14.40
C LYS A 621 16.81 2.57 -15.35
N LYS A 622 16.72 1.24 -15.51
CA LYS A 622 17.45 0.52 -16.53
C LYS A 622 17.03 1.20 -17.81
N GLU A 623 18.00 1.48 -18.68
CA GLU A 623 17.70 1.83 -20.06
C GLU A 623 16.60 0.89 -20.57
N PRO A 624 15.58 1.43 -21.27
CA PRO A 624 14.40 0.67 -21.65
C PRO A 624 14.86 -0.60 -22.33
N THR A 625 14.77 -1.70 -21.58
CA THR A 625 15.18 -3.00 -22.09
C THR A 625 14.19 -3.31 -23.22
N PRO A 626 14.63 -3.80 -24.37
CA PRO A 626 13.69 -4.11 -25.45
C PRO A 626 12.63 -5.07 -24.94
N ILE A 627 11.36 -4.81 -25.28
CA ILE A 627 10.23 -5.66 -24.94
C ILE A 627 10.60 -7.11 -25.35
N PRO A 628 10.36 -8.12 -24.49
CA PRO A 628 10.77 -9.49 -24.79
C PRO A 628 10.18 -9.98 -26.11
N GLU A 629 10.95 -10.77 -26.86
CA GLU A 629 10.50 -11.33 -28.14
C GLU A 629 9.26 -12.21 -27.93
N GLY A 630 8.27 -12.09 -28.82
CA GLY A 630 7.00 -12.83 -28.75
C GLY A 630 5.90 -12.17 -27.91
N VAL A 631 6.19 -11.07 -27.21
CA VAL A 631 5.16 -10.27 -26.53
C VAL A 631 4.35 -9.49 -27.55
N THR A 632 3.04 -9.69 -27.55
CA THR A 632 2.08 -8.87 -28.28
C THR A 632 1.29 -7.99 -27.32
N PHE A 633 0.43 -7.13 -27.85
CA PHE A 633 -0.44 -6.28 -27.06
C PHE A 633 -1.80 -6.17 -27.73
N ALA A 634 -2.86 -6.29 -26.94
CA ALA A 634 -4.23 -6.11 -27.40
C ALA A 634 -4.54 -6.96 -28.64
N THR A 635 -4.05 -8.21 -28.67
CA THR A 635 -4.20 -9.08 -29.84
C THR A 635 -5.69 -9.39 -30.04
N PRO A 636 -6.31 -9.01 -31.17
CA PRO A 636 -7.73 -9.22 -31.38
C PRO A 636 -8.09 -10.70 -31.44
N ARG A 637 -9.22 -11.06 -30.83
CA ARG A 637 -9.72 -12.44 -30.78
C ARG A 637 -11.15 -12.52 -31.29
N PRO A 638 -11.52 -13.56 -32.04
CA PRO A 638 -12.87 -13.67 -32.61
C PRO A 638 -13.94 -14.03 -31.56
N GLU A 639 -13.55 -14.57 -30.40
CA GLU A 639 -14.48 -15.08 -29.39
C GLU A 639 -14.39 -14.30 -28.07
N ARG A 640 -15.53 -14.13 -27.39
CA ARG A 640 -15.65 -13.61 -26.02
C ARG A 640 -15.17 -14.65 -25.01
N LYS A 641 -13.89 -14.98 -25.05
CA LYS A 641 -13.27 -15.87 -24.09
C LYS A 641 -12.40 -15.06 -23.15
N GLY A 642 -12.72 -15.13 -21.86
CA GLY A 642 -11.74 -14.83 -20.83
C GLY A 642 -10.58 -15.82 -20.96
N ASP A 643 -9.38 -15.40 -20.58
CA ASP A 643 -8.23 -16.28 -20.60
C ASP A 643 -8.40 -17.40 -19.54
N GLU A 644 -8.66 -18.62 -20.02
CA GLU A 644 -8.81 -19.82 -19.19
C GLU A 644 -7.59 -20.05 -18.27
N THR A 645 -6.41 -19.54 -18.63
CA THR A 645 -5.17 -19.66 -17.87
C THR A 645 -5.06 -18.64 -16.74
N ILE A 646 -5.64 -17.44 -16.89
CA ILE A 646 -5.69 -16.34 -15.88
C ILE A 646 -6.73 -16.61 -14.78
N HIS A 647 -7.55 -17.65 -14.92
CA HIS A 647 -8.61 -17.90 -13.97
C HIS A 647 -8.17 -18.58 -12.66
N ARG A 648 -6.87 -18.78 -12.34
CA ARG A 648 -6.46 -19.56 -11.15
C ARG A 648 -6.74 -18.94 -9.77
N GLY A 649 -6.98 -17.64 -9.62
CA GLY A 649 -7.32 -16.98 -8.35
C GLY A 649 -8.74 -16.39 -8.34
N TYR A 650 -9.45 -16.40 -7.19
CA TYR A 650 -10.82 -15.92 -6.84
C TYR A 650 -11.99 -16.13 -7.85
N TRP A 651 -11.72 -16.46 -9.11
CA TRP A 651 -12.58 -16.33 -10.27
C TRP A 651 -12.60 -17.61 -11.14
N ARG A 652 -11.99 -18.72 -10.68
CA ARG A 652 -11.83 -20.08 -11.33
C ARG A 652 -13.09 -20.78 -11.86
N HIS A 653 -14.18 -20.07 -11.83
CA HIS A 653 -15.38 -20.53 -11.21
C HIS A 653 -16.56 -19.68 -11.63
N HIS A 654 -16.34 -18.50 -12.19
CA HIS A 654 -17.43 -17.62 -12.54
C HIS A 654 -18.26 -18.15 -13.71
N GLU A 655 -17.63 -18.64 -14.78
CA GLU A 655 -18.39 -19.31 -15.85
C GLU A 655 -18.98 -20.65 -15.40
N LYS A 656 -18.31 -21.33 -14.48
CA LYS A 656 -18.79 -22.60 -13.89
C LYS A 656 -19.97 -22.40 -12.93
N TYR A 657 -20.00 -21.31 -12.16
CA TYR A 657 -21.04 -20.98 -11.18
C TYR A 657 -22.15 -20.14 -11.78
N PHE A 658 -21.86 -19.40 -12.86
CA PHE A 658 -22.79 -18.55 -13.61
C PHE A 658 -22.72 -18.88 -15.11
N PRO A 659 -23.01 -20.13 -15.51
CA PRO A 659 -22.92 -20.54 -16.92
C PRO A 659 -23.99 -19.89 -17.80
N GLU A 660 -25.08 -19.42 -17.20
CA GLU A 660 -26.21 -18.84 -17.91
C GLU A 660 -25.91 -17.42 -18.35
N GLU A 661 -25.69 -17.21 -19.65
CA GLU A 661 -25.75 -15.88 -20.27
C GLU A 661 -27.22 -15.45 -20.35
N LEU A 662 -27.59 -14.46 -19.53
CA LEU A 662 -28.95 -13.94 -19.52
C LEU A 662 -29.19 -13.01 -20.71
N LYS A 663 -28.21 -12.15 -21.00
CA LYS A 663 -28.33 -11.14 -22.05
C LYS A 663 -26.98 -10.60 -22.49
N ILE A 664 -26.91 -10.22 -23.77
CA ILE A 664 -25.75 -9.61 -24.41
C ILE A 664 -26.21 -8.28 -25.01
N TYR A 665 -25.38 -7.26 -24.83
CA TYR A 665 -25.52 -5.95 -25.50
C TYR A 665 -24.22 -5.64 -26.20
N GLU A 666 -24.32 -5.35 -27.50
CA GLU A 666 -23.18 -5.05 -28.34
C GLU A 666 -23.09 -3.54 -28.53
N TYR A 667 -21.92 -2.98 -28.22
CA TYR A 667 -21.57 -1.59 -28.47
C TYR A 667 -20.37 -1.53 -29.43
N PRO A 668 -20.03 -0.36 -29.99
CA PRO A 668 -18.89 -0.24 -30.90
C PRO A 668 -17.57 -0.71 -30.27
N ASN A 669 -17.28 -0.31 -29.03
CA ASN A 669 -15.98 -0.56 -28.40
C ASN A 669 -16.01 -1.62 -27.29
N MET A 670 -17.19 -2.16 -26.97
CA MET A 670 -17.34 -3.21 -25.97
C MET A 670 -18.60 -4.05 -26.16
N ASP A 671 -18.59 -5.27 -25.64
CA ASP A 671 -19.80 -6.06 -25.40
C ASP A 671 -20.04 -6.22 -23.92
N LEU A 672 -21.27 -5.97 -23.51
CA LEU A 672 -21.74 -6.22 -22.16
C LEU A 672 -22.46 -7.56 -22.11
N VAL A 673 -22.00 -8.45 -21.24
CA VAL A 673 -22.60 -9.77 -21.02
C VAL A 673 -23.06 -9.88 -19.58
N LEU A 674 -24.35 -10.14 -19.40
CA LEU A 674 -24.97 -10.35 -18.09
C LEU A 674 -25.08 -11.86 -17.83
N ARG A 675 -24.56 -12.32 -16.68
CA ARG A 675 -24.54 -13.76 -16.33
C ARG A 675 -25.10 -14.09 -14.95
N GLY A 676 -25.69 -15.29 -14.88
CA GLY A 676 -26.07 -16.03 -13.67
C GLY A 676 -27.26 -15.45 -12.90
N PRO A 677 -27.73 -16.11 -11.83
CA PRO A 677 -28.75 -15.54 -10.95
C PRO A 677 -28.19 -14.47 -9.99
N GLU A 678 -26.87 -14.41 -9.77
CA GLU A 678 -26.21 -13.46 -8.86
C GLU A 678 -25.64 -12.20 -9.55
N CYS A 679 -26.23 -11.74 -10.66
CA CYS A 679 -25.92 -10.45 -11.27
C CYS A 679 -24.42 -10.15 -11.44
N ARG A 680 -23.79 -10.74 -12.46
CA ARG A 680 -22.46 -10.33 -12.93
C ARG A 680 -22.55 -9.72 -14.31
N ALA A 681 -21.94 -8.54 -14.47
CA ALA A 681 -21.82 -7.88 -15.76
C ALA A 681 -20.35 -7.94 -16.20
N TYR A 682 -20.11 -8.43 -17.41
CA TYR A 682 -18.78 -8.56 -18.01
C TYR A 682 -18.71 -7.63 -19.20
N LEU A 683 -17.76 -6.69 -19.18
CA LEU A 683 -17.53 -5.76 -20.29
C LEU A 683 -16.31 -6.25 -21.05
N TYR A 684 -16.55 -6.91 -22.18
CA TYR A 684 -15.52 -7.38 -23.10
C TYR A 684 -15.12 -6.25 -24.02
N LEU A 685 -13.88 -5.80 -23.92
CA LEU A 685 -13.35 -4.75 -24.79
C LEU A 685 -13.07 -5.33 -26.18
N LYS A 686 -13.45 -4.60 -27.22
CA LYS A 686 -13.21 -4.99 -28.60
C LYS A 686 -12.81 -3.82 -29.47
N ASP A 687 -11.97 -4.10 -30.45
CA ASP A 687 -11.69 -3.21 -31.57
C ASP A 687 -12.47 -3.67 -32.81
N ASP A 688 -12.07 -3.18 -33.98
CA ASP A 688 -12.72 -3.51 -35.25
C ASP A 688 -12.43 -4.97 -35.70
N ASP A 689 -11.38 -5.59 -35.15
CA ASP A 689 -10.87 -6.91 -35.53
C ASP A 689 -11.26 -8.02 -34.52
N GLY A 690 -11.64 -7.65 -33.29
CA GLY A 690 -12.12 -8.59 -32.28
C GLY A 690 -11.93 -8.14 -30.83
N TYR A 691 -12.04 -9.08 -29.88
CA TYR A 691 -11.87 -8.83 -28.45
C TYR A 691 -10.39 -8.80 -28.07
N ILE A 692 -9.98 -7.75 -27.36
CA ILE A 692 -8.54 -7.49 -27.14
C ILE A 692 -8.06 -7.89 -25.74
N GLN A 693 -8.96 -7.96 -24.75
CA GLN A 693 -8.61 -8.23 -23.35
C GLN A 693 -9.65 -9.11 -22.63
N SER A 694 -9.26 -9.62 -21.46
CA SER A 694 -10.21 -10.19 -20.51
C SER A 694 -11.25 -9.13 -20.09
N PRO A 695 -12.47 -9.52 -19.69
CA PRO A 695 -13.52 -8.54 -19.43
C PRO A 695 -13.29 -7.78 -18.12
N VAL A 696 -13.71 -6.51 -18.09
CA VAL A 696 -13.93 -5.79 -16.83
C VAL A 696 -15.17 -6.35 -16.17
N VAL A 697 -15.05 -6.78 -14.91
CA VAL A 697 -16.14 -7.48 -14.21
C VAL A 697 -16.80 -6.56 -13.20
N PHE A 698 -18.09 -6.32 -13.37
CA PHE A 698 -18.94 -5.65 -12.41
C PHE A 698 -19.68 -6.67 -11.54
N GLY A 699 -19.72 -6.36 -10.25
CA GLY A 699 -20.42 -7.18 -9.28
C GLY A 699 -20.88 -6.40 -8.08
N TYR A 700 -21.53 -7.13 -7.18
CA TYR A 700 -21.90 -6.66 -5.86
C TYR A 700 -21.42 -7.64 -4.79
N HIS A 701 -21.30 -7.12 -3.58
CA HIS A 701 -21.16 -7.90 -2.36
C HIS A 701 -22.06 -7.32 -1.28
N SER A 702 -22.59 -8.19 -0.43
CA SER A 702 -23.03 -7.86 0.92
C SER A 702 -22.41 -8.89 1.84
N TYR A 703 -21.83 -8.44 2.95
CA TYR A 703 -21.11 -9.27 3.90
C TYR A 703 -21.88 -9.41 5.21
N LYS A 704 -21.80 -10.60 5.81
CA LYS A 704 -22.27 -10.92 7.16
C LYS A 704 -21.07 -11.15 8.07
N GLN A 705 -21.11 -10.59 9.27
CA GLN A 705 -20.18 -10.98 10.32
C GLN A 705 -20.72 -12.20 11.06
N TYR A 706 -19.86 -13.17 11.35
CA TYR A 706 -20.24 -14.35 12.11
C TYR A 706 -19.12 -14.75 13.06
N LEU A 707 -19.49 -15.30 14.21
CA LEU A 707 -18.53 -15.84 15.15
C LEU A 707 -18.06 -17.21 14.65
N GLY A 708 -16.75 -17.34 14.38
CA GLY A 708 -16.16 -18.61 13.97
C GLY A 708 -16.02 -19.59 15.12
N THR A 709 -15.62 -20.83 14.81
CA THR A 709 -15.30 -21.86 15.82
C THR A 709 -14.09 -21.49 16.68
N ASP A 710 -13.30 -20.51 16.26
CA ASP A 710 -12.15 -19.96 16.97
C ASP A 710 -12.49 -18.72 17.83
N GLU A 711 -13.79 -18.45 18.04
CA GLU A 711 -14.32 -17.29 18.76
C GLU A 711 -13.92 -15.93 18.17
N ARG A 712 -13.40 -15.91 16.93
CA ARG A 712 -13.10 -14.67 16.22
C ARG A 712 -14.28 -14.26 15.36
N MET A 713 -14.47 -12.95 15.23
CA MET A 713 -15.43 -12.40 14.27
C MET A 713 -14.85 -12.54 12.86
N HIS A 714 -15.47 -13.40 12.06
CA HIS A 714 -15.17 -13.57 10.65
C HIS A 714 -16.18 -12.81 9.81
N THR A 715 -15.83 -12.55 8.57
CA THR A 715 -16.72 -11.92 7.59
C THR A 715 -16.86 -12.85 6.39
N ARG A 716 -18.08 -13.10 5.93
CA ARG A 716 -18.35 -13.87 4.70
C ARG A 716 -19.43 -13.20 3.86
N ARG A 717 -19.46 -13.49 2.57
CA ARG A 717 -20.53 -13.02 1.69
C ARG A 717 -21.87 -13.62 2.13
N ARG A 718 -22.93 -12.82 2.10
CA ARG A 718 -24.31 -13.28 2.24
C ARG A 718 -24.66 -14.18 1.06
N LYS A 719 -25.32 -15.30 1.34
CA LYS A 719 -25.76 -16.22 0.28
C LYS A 719 -26.86 -15.57 -0.53
N PHE A 720 -26.79 -15.70 -1.85
CA PHE A 720 -27.93 -15.41 -2.72
C PHE A 720 -29.03 -16.46 -2.48
N ILE A 721 -30.29 -16.01 -2.35
CA ILE A 721 -31.45 -16.91 -2.20
C ILE A 721 -32.19 -17.02 -3.53
N LYS A 722 -32.68 -15.89 -4.04
CA LYS A 722 -33.47 -15.83 -5.29
C LYS A 722 -33.56 -14.40 -5.81
N ASN A 723 -34.01 -14.27 -7.06
CA ASN A 723 -34.50 -13.00 -7.58
C ASN A 723 -35.92 -12.75 -7.08
N LEU A 724 -36.22 -11.51 -6.67
CA LEU A 724 -37.57 -11.10 -6.31
C LEU A 724 -38.44 -10.86 -7.55
N GLU A 725 -37.81 -10.39 -8.62
CA GLU A 725 -38.41 -10.17 -9.93
C GLU A 725 -37.44 -10.68 -11.00
N GLU A 726 -37.95 -11.12 -12.14
CA GLU A 726 -37.08 -11.40 -13.29
C GLU A 726 -36.31 -10.13 -13.67
N PRO A 727 -35.00 -10.21 -13.94
CA PRO A 727 -34.25 -9.04 -14.36
C PRO A 727 -34.83 -8.46 -15.65
N LYS A 728 -35.26 -7.20 -15.61
CA LYS A 728 -35.86 -6.51 -16.76
C LYS A 728 -34.90 -5.47 -17.30
N LEU A 729 -34.81 -5.39 -18.63
CA LEU A 729 -34.24 -4.26 -19.33
C LEU A 729 -35.38 -3.46 -19.96
N GLU A 730 -35.57 -2.25 -19.49
CA GLU A 730 -36.53 -1.31 -20.07
C GLU A 730 -35.80 0.01 -20.35
N ASN A 731 -35.81 0.48 -21.60
CA ASN A 731 -35.22 1.78 -21.99
C ASN A 731 -33.73 1.95 -21.65
N GLY A 732 -32.92 0.90 -21.81
CA GLY A 732 -31.49 0.93 -21.47
C GLY A 732 -31.21 0.90 -19.96
N GLU A 733 -32.23 0.72 -19.13
CA GLU A 733 -32.13 0.52 -17.69
C GLU A 733 -32.37 -0.96 -17.37
N PHE A 734 -31.36 -1.59 -16.79
CA PHE A 734 -31.41 -2.97 -16.34
C PHE A 734 -31.51 -2.99 -14.82
N VAL A 735 -32.58 -3.59 -14.30
CA VAL A 735 -32.87 -3.64 -12.87
C VAL A 735 -32.83 -5.08 -12.39
N TRP A 736 -32.06 -5.32 -11.33
CA TRP A 736 -31.95 -6.63 -10.70
C TRP A 736 -32.30 -6.54 -9.22
N ASN A 737 -33.40 -7.17 -8.83
CA ASN A 737 -33.85 -7.19 -7.44
C ASN A 737 -33.63 -8.58 -6.83
N MET A 738 -32.73 -8.69 -5.86
CA MET A 738 -32.30 -9.95 -5.26
C MET A 738 -32.72 -10.04 -3.80
N LEU A 739 -33.03 -11.24 -3.35
CA LEU A 739 -33.16 -11.60 -1.95
C LEU A 739 -31.89 -12.35 -1.52
N LEU A 740 -31.20 -11.81 -0.53
CA LEU A 740 -30.01 -12.40 0.08
C LEU A 740 -30.38 -13.05 1.43
N GLU A 741 -29.42 -13.79 1.99
CA GLU A 741 -29.46 -14.29 3.37
C GLU A 741 -29.86 -13.20 4.37
N ASP A 742 -30.61 -13.59 5.40
CA ASP A 742 -31.28 -12.72 6.38
C ASP A 742 -32.39 -11.83 5.79
N GLU A 743 -32.99 -12.27 4.67
CA GLU A 743 -34.10 -11.59 3.97
C GLU A 743 -33.75 -10.17 3.49
N ILE A 744 -32.46 -9.90 3.29
CA ILE A 744 -31.98 -8.61 2.82
C ILE A 744 -32.26 -8.47 1.33
N THR A 745 -33.03 -7.45 0.97
CA THR A 745 -33.21 -7.07 -0.44
C THR A 745 -32.01 -6.28 -0.95
N PHE A 746 -31.50 -6.66 -2.13
CA PHE A 746 -30.38 -6.01 -2.78
C PHE A 746 -30.74 -5.74 -4.24
N LYS A 747 -30.88 -4.45 -4.57
CA LYS A 747 -31.28 -3.99 -5.89
C LYS A 747 -30.07 -3.38 -6.60
N VAL A 748 -29.61 -4.00 -7.68
CA VAL A 748 -28.60 -3.44 -8.59
C VAL A 748 -29.31 -2.80 -9.77
N ILE A 749 -28.86 -1.62 -10.18
CA ILE A 749 -29.38 -0.95 -11.38
C ILE A 749 -28.21 -0.56 -12.25
N LEU A 750 -28.30 -0.94 -13.51
CA LEU A 750 -27.30 -0.66 -14.52
C LEU A 750 -27.98 0.12 -15.65
N TRP A 751 -27.42 1.27 -16.03
CA TRP A 751 -27.83 2.03 -17.20
C TRP A 751 -26.79 1.87 -18.27
N PHE A 752 -27.23 1.52 -19.48
CA PHE A 752 -26.33 1.36 -20.60
C PHE A 752 -26.81 2.21 -21.77
N LYS A 753 -25.90 3.03 -22.28
CA LYS A 753 -26.15 3.84 -23.46
C LYS A 753 -24.83 4.04 -24.18
N ASP A 754 -24.76 3.62 -25.43
CA ASP A 754 -23.55 3.71 -26.25
C ASP A 754 -22.35 3.06 -25.51
N ASP A 755 -21.16 3.62 -25.60
CA ASP A 755 -19.99 3.13 -24.87
C ASP A 755 -19.95 3.53 -23.38
N HIS A 756 -21.12 3.83 -22.76
CA HIS A 756 -21.25 4.19 -21.35
C HIS A 756 -22.12 3.18 -20.58
N ALA A 757 -21.65 2.83 -19.38
CA ALA A 757 -22.34 2.01 -18.40
C ALA A 757 -22.35 2.71 -17.03
N THR A 758 -23.51 2.98 -16.44
CA THR A 758 -23.60 3.49 -15.07
C THR A 758 -24.19 2.43 -14.16
N ALA A 759 -23.51 2.10 -13.06
CA ALA A 759 -23.95 1.13 -12.07
C ALA A 759 -24.24 1.78 -10.71
N THR A 760 -25.36 1.41 -10.10
CA THR A 760 -25.68 1.77 -8.72
C THR A 760 -26.37 0.61 -8.00
N TYR A 761 -26.59 0.77 -6.70
CA TYR A 761 -27.35 -0.19 -5.90
C TYR A 761 -28.14 0.46 -4.77
N VAL A 762 -29.11 -0.30 -4.26
CA VAL A 762 -29.78 -0.11 -2.97
C VAL A 762 -29.73 -1.44 -2.23
N ALA A 763 -29.36 -1.42 -0.96
CA ALA A 763 -29.40 -2.59 -0.11
C ALA A 763 -30.24 -2.27 1.13
N GLN A 764 -31.13 -3.19 1.50
CA GLN A 764 -31.84 -3.10 2.76
C GLN A 764 -30.89 -3.31 3.92
N LYS A 765 -31.08 -2.54 4.99
CA LYS A 765 -30.30 -2.71 6.22
C LYS A 765 -30.49 -4.14 6.76
N PRO A 766 -29.40 -4.83 7.15
CA PRO A 766 -29.50 -6.10 7.85
C PRO A 766 -30.40 -6.00 9.09
N PRO A 767 -31.12 -7.07 9.45
CA PRO A 767 -31.71 -7.17 10.78
C PRO A 767 -30.60 -7.05 11.84
N ASP A 768 -30.94 -6.51 13.02
CA ASP A 768 -30.06 -6.43 14.19
C ASP A 768 -28.89 -5.44 14.14
N ASP A 769 -28.95 -4.43 13.26
CA ASP A 769 -27.94 -3.35 13.18
C ASP A 769 -26.52 -3.87 12.91
N GLU A 770 -26.40 -5.11 12.39
CA GLU A 770 -25.13 -5.65 11.90
C GLU A 770 -24.51 -4.71 10.88
N ARG A 771 -23.17 -4.61 10.90
CA ARG A 771 -22.44 -3.79 9.93
C ARG A 771 -22.68 -4.32 8.52
N ASP A 772 -23.48 -3.59 7.74
CA ASP A 772 -23.71 -3.93 6.35
C ASP A 772 -22.44 -3.67 5.53
N GLY A 773 -21.90 -4.73 4.94
CA GLY A 773 -20.81 -4.66 3.97
C GLY A 773 -21.31 -4.57 2.53
N ALA A 774 -22.49 -4.00 2.29
CA ALA A 774 -23.05 -3.81 0.96
C ALA A 774 -22.24 -2.83 0.12
N PHE A 775 -21.81 -3.26 -1.06
CA PHE A 775 -21.19 -2.42 -2.07
C PHE A 775 -21.34 -3.02 -3.47
N ILE A 776 -21.18 -2.16 -4.48
CA ILE A 776 -20.87 -2.58 -5.84
C ILE A 776 -19.41 -2.33 -6.13
N TYR A 777 -18.88 -3.04 -7.11
CA TYR A 777 -17.50 -2.90 -7.53
C TYR A 777 -17.36 -3.23 -9.00
N PHE A 778 -16.27 -2.74 -9.58
CA PHE A 778 -15.73 -3.28 -10.82
C PHE A 778 -14.31 -3.80 -10.57
N THR A 779 -13.88 -4.72 -11.41
CA THR A 779 -12.55 -5.33 -11.35
C THR A 779 -11.90 -5.18 -12.72
N MET A 780 -10.73 -4.53 -12.72
CA MET A 780 -9.82 -4.54 -13.84
C MET A 780 -9.12 -5.90 -13.90
N PRO A 781 -9.17 -6.59 -15.05
CA PRO A 781 -8.58 -7.91 -15.18
C PRO A 781 -7.05 -7.85 -15.05
N PRO A 782 -6.40 -8.95 -14.63
CA PRO A 782 -4.95 -9.08 -14.75
C PRO A 782 -4.54 -9.09 -16.23
N LEU A 783 -3.42 -8.46 -16.56
CA LEU A 783 -2.73 -8.63 -17.84
C LEU A 783 -1.92 -9.92 -17.87
N ALA A 784 -1.43 -10.37 -16.70
CA ALA A 784 -0.77 -11.66 -16.53
C ALA A 784 -1.13 -12.32 -15.19
N GLN A 785 -1.03 -13.64 -15.13
CA GLN A 785 -1.18 -14.42 -13.92
C GLN A 785 -0.06 -15.45 -13.76
N GLU A 786 0.44 -15.54 -12.54
CA GLU A 786 1.47 -16.48 -12.12
C GLU A 786 0.98 -17.95 -12.13
N ARG A 787 1.76 -18.83 -12.76
CA ARG A 787 1.62 -20.29 -12.73
C ARG A 787 3.00 -20.94 -12.81
N LYS A 788 3.44 -21.52 -11.69
CA LYS A 788 4.75 -22.19 -11.56
C LYS A 788 5.91 -21.24 -11.92
N ASP A 789 5.94 -20.06 -11.30
CA ASP A 789 6.99 -19.04 -11.47
C ASP A 789 7.09 -18.42 -12.88
N VAL A 790 6.10 -18.71 -13.73
CA VAL A 790 5.94 -18.15 -15.07
C VAL A 790 4.57 -17.46 -15.12
N TYR A 791 4.49 -16.33 -15.79
CA TYR A 791 3.32 -15.48 -15.86
C TYR A 791 2.70 -15.58 -17.24
N TYR A 792 1.45 -16.02 -17.29
CA TYR A 792 0.70 -16.22 -18.53
C TYR A 792 -0.33 -15.12 -18.67
N GLY A 793 -0.55 -14.70 -19.89
CA GLY A 793 -1.66 -13.84 -20.22
C GLY A 793 -2.06 -13.99 -21.67
N PRO A 794 -3.14 -13.33 -22.07
CA PRO A 794 -3.70 -13.50 -23.40
C PRO A 794 -2.74 -13.10 -24.51
N ASP A 795 -1.86 -12.14 -24.22
CA ASP A 795 -0.82 -11.65 -25.11
C ASP A 795 0.58 -12.19 -24.73
N PHE A 796 0.65 -13.15 -23.80
CA PHE A 796 1.87 -13.81 -23.30
C PHE A 796 1.75 -15.36 -23.36
N PRO A 797 1.55 -15.96 -24.55
CA PRO A 797 1.12 -17.36 -24.67
C PRO A 797 2.14 -18.39 -24.16
N ASP A 798 3.45 -18.13 -24.33
CA ASP A 798 4.52 -19.02 -23.83
C ASP A 798 4.86 -18.79 -22.35
N GLY A 799 4.23 -17.78 -21.75
CA GLY A 799 4.52 -17.31 -20.42
C GLY A 799 5.84 -16.54 -20.31
N LEU A 800 5.90 -15.60 -19.38
CA LEU A 800 7.05 -14.74 -19.14
C LEU A 800 7.57 -14.93 -17.72
N ASN A 801 8.86 -14.69 -17.47
CA ASN A 801 9.32 -14.47 -16.10
C ASN A 801 8.84 -13.09 -15.59
N LEU A 802 8.93 -12.85 -14.28
CA LEU A 802 8.43 -11.61 -13.67
C LEU A 802 9.05 -10.34 -14.26
N ASP A 803 10.36 -10.33 -14.50
CA ASP A 803 11.06 -9.16 -15.05
C ASP A 803 10.57 -8.84 -16.47
N ASN A 804 10.31 -9.87 -17.27
CA ASN A 804 9.77 -9.74 -18.62
C ASN A 804 8.31 -9.23 -18.62
N VAL A 805 7.47 -9.64 -17.67
CA VAL A 805 6.12 -9.07 -17.50
C VAL A 805 6.18 -7.60 -17.14
N ARG A 806 7.04 -7.25 -16.16
CA ARG A 806 7.23 -5.86 -15.75
C ARG A 806 7.69 -5.00 -16.92
N LEU A 807 8.56 -5.55 -17.77
CA LEU A 807 9.02 -4.86 -18.97
C LEU A 807 7.88 -4.67 -19.98
N ALA A 808 7.14 -5.74 -20.28
CA ALA A 808 5.99 -5.72 -21.17
C ALA A 808 4.88 -4.74 -20.71
N THR A 809 4.74 -4.52 -19.40
CA THR A 809 3.67 -3.69 -18.83
C THR A 809 4.13 -2.29 -18.44
N THR A 810 5.36 -1.90 -18.80
CA THR A 810 5.93 -0.58 -18.47
C THR A 810 5.13 0.58 -19.05
N ASP A 811 4.59 0.39 -20.26
CA ASP A 811 3.87 1.45 -21.00
C ASP A 811 2.35 1.45 -20.74
N ASN A 812 1.88 0.59 -19.83
CA ASN A 812 0.50 0.63 -19.36
C ASN A 812 0.39 1.51 -18.13
N PHE A 813 -0.63 2.36 -18.07
CA PHE A 813 -0.83 3.33 -17.00
C PHE A 813 -2.26 3.32 -16.47
N ALA A 814 -2.38 3.58 -15.17
CA ALA A 814 -3.65 3.95 -14.56
C ALA A 814 -3.52 5.33 -13.91
N THR A 815 -4.47 6.21 -14.15
CA THR A 815 -4.51 7.55 -13.54
C THR A 815 -5.60 7.60 -12.49
N PHE A 816 -5.24 7.84 -11.24
CA PHE A 816 -6.17 7.99 -10.12
C PHE A 816 -6.36 9.47 -9.79
N TYR A 817 -7.57 9.99 -9.99
CA TYR A 817 -7.90 11.37 -9.62
C TYR A 817 -8.37 11.44 -8.16
N LEU A 818 -7.59 12.14 -7.33
CA LEU A 818 -7.80 12.35 -5.90
C LEU A 818 -8.25 13.80 -5.64
N PRO A 819 -9.55 14.06 -5.41
CA PRO A 819 -10.09 15.41 -5.38
C PRO A 819 -9.72 16.15 -4.09
N GLY A 820 -9.44 17.45 -4.21
CA GLY A 820 -9.08 18.29 -3.05
C GLY A 820 -10.16 18.38 -1.97
N ALA A 821 -11.44 18.28 -2.34
CA ALA A 821 -12.58 18.39 -1.42
C ALA A 821 -12.64 17.30 -0.33
N THR A 822 -11.89 16.21 -0.48
CA THR A 822 -11.83 15.13 0.53
C THR A 822 -10.47 14.97 1.18
N ALA A 823 -9.56 15.92 0.94
CA ALA A 823 -8.22 15.83 1.47
C ALA A 823 -8.22 15.69 3.00
N ASP A 824 -9.05 16.45 3.71
CA ASP A 824 -9.16 16.35 5.18
C ASP A 824 -9.45 14.93 5.68
N ARG A 825 -10.14 14.11 4.87
CA ARG A 825 -10.49 12.73 5.22
C ARG A 825 -9.43 11.70 4.81
N TYR A 826 -8.76 11.90 3.67
CA TYR A 826 -7.92 10.87 3.05
C TYR A 826 -6.47 11.26 2.82
N GLU A 827 -6.09 12.53 2.94
CA GLU A 827 -4.75 13.04 2.60
C GLU A 827 -3.64 12.37 3.39
N LYS A 828 -3.83 12.18 4.70
CA LYS A 828 -2.85 11.44 5.51
C LYS A 828 -2.61 10.04 4.93
N HIS A 829 -3.67 9.36 4.53
CA HIS A 829 -3.58 8.03 3.92
C HIS A 829 -2.96 8.09 2.52
N TRP A 830 -3.29 9.09 1.70
CA TRP A 830 -2.67 9.28 0.39
C TRP A 830 -1.15 9.50 0.51
N ASN A 831 -0.73 10.40 1.40
CA ASN A 831 0.68 10.71 1.64
C ASN A 831 1.44 9.47 2.13
N MET A 832 0.85 8.67 3.03
CA MET A 832 1.43 7.39 3.48
C MET A 832 1.63 6.39 2.32
N LEU A 833 0.79 6.46 1.29
CA LEU A 833 0.85 5.59 0.12
C LEU A 833 1.62 6.19 -1.06
N GLY A 834 2.17 7.41 -0.91
CA GLY A 834 2.88 8.11 -1.99
C GLY A 834 1.97 8.73 -3.06
N PHE A 835 0.67 8.88 -2.79
CA PHE A 835 -0.27 9.56 -3.67
C PHE A 835 -0.43 11.03 -3.27
N LYS A 836 -0.56 11.92 -4.25
CA LYS A 836 -0.79 13.36 -4.06
C LYS A 836 -2.21 13.73 -4.46
N ARG A 837 -2.69 14.90 -4.02
CA ARG A 837 -3.94 15.46 -4.55
C ARG A 837 -3.82 15.65 -6.07
N GLY A 838 -4.92 15.52 -6.80
CA GLY A 838 -4.95 15.64 -8.27
C GLY A 838 -4.80 14.30 -8.99
N HIS A 839 -4.27 14.34 -10.21
CA HIS A 839 -4.12 13.15 -11.06
C HIS A 839 -2.81 12.43 -10.75
N ASN A 840 -2.92 11.18 -10.32
CA ASN A 840 -1.76 10.31 -10.04
C ASN A 840 -1.67 9.27 -11.14
N ARG A 841 -0.86 9.56 -12.17
CA ARG A 841 -0.58 8.62 -13.26
C ARG A 841 0.48 7.63 -12.80
N ILE A 842 0.08 6.36 -12.68
CA ILE A 842 0.94 5.30 -12.18
C ILE A 842 1.11 4.18 -13.21
N PRO A 843 2.33 3.67 -13.41
CA PRO A 843 2.58 2.58 -14.36
C PRO A 843 2.15 1.23 -13.78
N TYR A 844 1.86 0.28 -14.67
CA TYR A 844 1.36 -1.03 -14.25
C TYR A 844 2.41 -1.92 -13.60
N ASN A 845 3.70 -1.66 -13.86
CA ASN A 845 4.83 -2.44 -13.39
C ASN A 845 5.45 -1.94 -12.07
N VAL A 846 4.80 -1.00 -11.38
CA VAL A 846 5.23 -0.53 -10.05
C VAL A 846 4.44 -1.24 -8.98
N LEU A 847 5.16 -1.70 -7.96
CA LEU A 847 4.59 -2.41 -6.81
C LEU A 847 3.91 -1.43 -5.86
N TYR A 848 2.63 -1.65 -5.59
CA TYR A 848 1.87 -0.88 -4.61
C TYR A 848 1.40 -1.78 -3.47
N ARG A 849 1.70 -1.36 -2.23
CA ARG A 849 1.22 -2.07 -1.05
C ARG A 849 -0.31 -2.06 -0.95
N THR A 850 -0.89 -0.90 -1.22
CA THR A 850 -2.34 -0.69 -1.33
C THR A 850 -2.60 0.51 -2.24
N LEU A 851 -3.78 0.53 -2.85
CA LEU A 851 -4.25 1.63 -3.69
C LEU A 851 -5.06 2.64 -2.85
N PRO A 852 -5.24 3.88 -3.34
CA PRO A 852 -5.87 4.93 -2.57
C PRO A 852 -7.39 4.71 -2.43
N SER A 853 -7.93 5.12 -1.28
CA SER A 853 -9.36 5.37 -1.11
C SER A 853 -9.69 6.82 -1.49
N GLY A 854 -10.96 7.16 -1.68
CA GLY A 854 -11.32 8.54 -1.99
C GLY A 854 -11.09 8.92 -3.46
N VAL A 855 -11.08 7.92 -4.36
CA VAL A 855 -10.82 8.13 -5.78
C VAL A 855 -12.09 8.62 -6.47
N ARG A 856 -11.98 9.72 -7.22
CA ARG A 856 -13.10 10.29 -7.98
C ARG A 856 -13.26 9.63 -9.33
N GLU A 857 -12.15 9.46 -10.02
CA GLU A 857 -12.03 8.99 -11.38
C GLU A 857 -10.76 8.15 -11.55
N ILE A 858 -10.86 7.14 -12.39
CA ILE A 858 -9.80 6.22 -12.77
C ILE A 858 -9.80 6.11 -14.28
N THR A 859 -8.64 6.34 -14.87
CA THR A 859 -8.38 6.10 -16.30
C THR A 859 -7.40 4.94 -16.44
N CYS A 860 -7.64 3.99 -17.34
CA CYS A 860 -6.66 2.96 -17.71
C CYS A 860 -6.35 3.05 -19.20
N GLU A 861 -5.06 3.04 -19.54
CA GLU A 861 -4.55 3.22 -20.90
C GLU A 861 -3.24 2.45 -21.11
N GLY A 862 -2.85 2.28 -22.38
CA GLY A 862 -1.55 1.72 -22.76
C GLY A 862 -1.67 0.63 -23.82
N PRO A 863 -0.54 0.07 -24.28
CA PRO A 863 -0.51 -0.92 -25.36
C PRO A 863 -1.47 -2.09 -25.15
N SER A 864 -1.60 -2.60 -23.92
CA SER A 864 -2.49 -3.73 -23.62
C SER A 864 -3.98 -3.42 -23.84
N PHE A 865 -4.37 -2.15 -23.92
CA PHE A 865 -5.74 -1.70 -24.21
C PHE A 865 -5.90 -1.23 -25.66
N GLY A 866 -4.88 -1.38 -26.52
CA GLY A 866 -4.92 -0.96 -27.91
C GLY A 866 -5.10 0.56 -28.03
N ASN A 867 -6.06 0.98 -28.85
CA ASN A 867 -6.47 2.39 -28.97
C ASN A 867 -7.62 2.76 -28.02
N LEU A 868 -7.95 1.92 -27.04
CA LEU A 868 -9.03 2.19 -26.10
C LEU A 868 -8.49 2.80 -24.80
N GLU A 869 -9.28 3.71 -24.24
CA GLU A 869 -9.10 4.31 -22.92
C GLU A 869 -10.33 3.97 -22.08
N LEU A 870 -10.08 3.45 -20.88
CA LEU A 870 -11.15 3.05 -19.95
C LEU A 870 -11.27 4.11 -18.88
N HIS A 871 -12.44 4.72 -18.77
CA HIS A 871 -12.74 5.67 -17.70
C HIS A 871 -13.75 5.07 -16.75
N ALA A 872 -13.48 5.20 -15.46
CA ALA A 872 -14.43 4.88 -14.40
C ALA A 872 -14.47 6.03 -13.40
N ARG A 873 -15.62 6.67 -13.24
CA ARG A 873 -15.81 7.80 -12.33
C ARG A 873 -17.05 7.65 -11.49
N THR A 874 -17.08 8.34 -10.37
CA THR A 874 -18.29 8.45 -9.54
C THR A 874 -19.18 9.57 -10.08
N THR A 875 -20.50 9.37 -10.14
CA THR A 875 -21.41 10.38 -10.69
C THR A 875 -21.75 11.52 -9.72
N SER A 876 -21.52 11.34 -8.40
CA SER A 876 -21.80 12.36 -7.36
C SER A 876 -20.55 12.73 -6.59
N ASN A 877 -20.30 14.03 -6.41
CA ASN A 877 -19.15 14.57 -5.66
C ASN A 877 -19.12 14.13 -4.17
N LYS A 878 -20.15 13.43 -3.68
CA LYS A 878 -20.21 12.90 -2.31
C LYS A 878 -19.75 11.45 -2.21
N LEU A 879 -19.63 10.77 -3.35
CA LEU A 879 -19.27 9.37 -3.45
C LEU A 879 -17.87 9.23 -4.04
N PHE A 880 -17.11 8.28 -3.51
CA PHE A 880 -15.75 8.01 -3.94
C PHE A 880 -15.52 6.52 -4.01
N LEU A 881 -14.64 6.11 -4.92
CA LEU A 881 -14.19 4.74 -5.05
C LEU A 881 -13.12 4.46 -4.00
N ASN A 882 -13.13 3.24 -3.48
CA ASN A 882 -12.04 2.66 -2.75
C ASN A 882 -11.34 1.66 -3.68
N ALA A 883 -10.21 2.10 -4.25
CA ALA A 883 -9.37 1.26 -5.08
C ALA A 883 -8.58 0.31 -4.19
N ARG A 884 -8.52 -0.96 -4.58
CA ARG A 884 -7.83 -2.01 -3.84
C ARG A 884 -7.14 -2.93 -4.82
N PRO A 885 -5.88 -3.29 -4.56
CA PRO A 885 -5.27 -4.36 -5.30
C PRO A 885 -5.97 -5.69 -4.98
N HIS A 886 -5.85 -6.70 -5.85
CA HIS A 886 -6.37 -8.04 -5.56
C HIS A 886 -5.67 -8.73 -4.39
N ARG A 887 -4.45 -8.30 -4.08
CA ARG A 887 -3.64 -8.75 -2.95
C ARG A 887 -2.80 -7.58 -2.42
N ALA A 888 -2.35 -7.66 -1.18
CA ALA A 888 -1.33 -6.71 -0.71
C ALA A 888 -0.06 -6.84 -1.57
N ASP A 889 0.63 -5.72 -1.77
CA ASP A 889 1.87 -5.67 -2.56
C ASP A 889 1.67 -6.25 -3.96
N SER A 890 0.78 -5.61 -4.72
CA SER A 890 0.48 -5.97 -6.10
C SER A 890 0.95 -4.90 -7.07
N GLU A 891 1.32 -5.34 -8.25
CA GLU A 891 1.50 -4.49 -9.42
C GLU A 891 0.14 -4.41 -10.15
N LEU A 892 -0.17 -3.31 -10.86
CA LEU A 892 -1.51 -3.17 -11.44
C LEU A 892 -1.77 -4.16 -12.59
N TRP A 893 -0.72 -4.67 -13.24
CA TRP A 893 -0.89 -5.76 -14.22
C TRP A 893 -1.44 -7.04 -13.58
N GLU A 894 -1.41 -7.18 -12.26
CA GLU A 894 -2.07 -8.28 -11.54
C GLU A 894 -3.58 -8.09 -11.40
N GLY A 895 -4.11 -6.96 -11.88
CA GLY A 895 -5.49 -6.57 -11.74
C GLY A 895 -5.77 -5.84 -10.41
N PHE A 896 -6.85 -5.08 -10.39
CA PHE A 896 -7.30 -4.36 -9.20
C PHE A 896 -8.81 -4.18 -9.21
N ALA A 897 -9.39 -3.91 -8.04
CA ALA A 897 -10.80 -3.68 -7.88
C ALA A 897 -11.07 -2.28 -7.36
N CYS A 898 -12.18 -1.69 -7.79
CA CYS A 898 -12.66 -0.42 -7.27
C CYS A 898 -14.07 -0.60 -6.74
N THR A 899 -14.24 -0.27 -5.47
CA THR A 899 -15.50 -0.49 -4.76
C THR A 899 -16.18 0.84 -4.48
N LEU A 900 -17.48 0.91 -4.73
CA LEU A 900 -18.33 1.99 -4.26
C LEU A 900 -19.06 1.51 -3.01
N VAL A 901 -18.55 1.91 -1.85
CA VAL A 901 -19.12 1.55 -0.55
C VAL A 901 -19.98 2.69 -0.04
N ARG A 902 -21.20 2.36 0.39
CA ARG A 902 -22.09 3.28 1.12
C ARG A 902 -22.39 2.70 2.49
N PRO A 903 -21.53 2.98 3.49
CA PRO A 903 -21.77 2.50 4.83
C PRO A 903 -23.10 3.08 5.31
N TRP A 904 -24.01 2.20 5.75
CA TRP A 904 -25.29 2.61 6.33
C TRP A 904 -26.19 3.39 5.36
N ASP A 905 -26.20 3.03 4.07
CA ASP A 905 -27.15 3.63 3.13
C ASP A 905 -28.59 3.36 3.59
N ARG A 906 -29.30 4.39 4.05
CA ARG A 906 -30.69 4.32 4.56
C ARG A 906 -31.72 4.74 3.52
N ARG A 907 -31.30 4.94 2.27
CA ARG A 907 -32.19 5.49 1.26
C ARG A 907 -33.15 4.45 0.73
N GLU A 908 -34.42 4.83 0.70
CA GLU A 908 -35.48 4.09 0.03
C GLU A 908 -35.61 4.47 -1.45
N ARG A 909 -35.05 5.61 -1.86
CA ARG A 909 -35.16 6.17 -3.22
C ARG A 909 -33.81 6.29 -3.90
N LEU A 910 -33.82 5.99 -5.20
CA LEU A 910 -32.68 6.00 -6.10
C LEU A 910 -32.48 7.35 -6.77
N THR A 911 -31.23 7.76 -6.95
CA THR A 911 -30.85 8.84 -7.84
C THR A 911 -29.76 8.35 -8.80
N LYS A 912 -29.97 8.50 -10.11
CA LYS A 912 -28.97 8.15 -11.16
C LYS A 912 -27.64 8.90 -10.98
N THR A 913 -27.71 10.05 -10.29
CA THR A 913 -26.57 10.91 -9.95
C THR A 913 -25.60 10.27 -8.95
N GLU A 914 -25.90 9.09 -8.42
CA GLU A 914 -25.07 8.42 -7.42
C GLU A 914 -24.76 6.98 -7.84
N GLY A 915 -23.63 6.77 -8.50
CA GLY A 915 -23.19 5.48 -9.03
C GLY A 915 -21.75 5.52 -9.52
N ILE A 916 -21.33 4.42 -10.14
CA ILE A 916 -20.09 4.29 -10.90
C ILE A 916 -20.48 4.43 -12.37
N GLU A 917 -20.02 5.48 -13.04
CA GLU A 917 -20.07 5.59 -14.48
C GLU A 917 -18.77 5.03 -15.05
N PHE A 918 -18.91 4.18 -16.05
CA PHE A 918 -17.83 3.55 -16.79
C PHE A 918 -18.01 3.90 -18.26
N SER A 919 -16.94 4.29 -18.95
CA SER A 919 -16.98 4.57 -20.37
C SER A 919 -15.72 4.08 -21.07
N VAL A 920 -15.88 3.62 -22.30
CA VAL A 920 -14.78 3.21 -23.17
C VAL A 920 -14.65 4.25 -24.28
N VAL A 921 -13.51 4.92 -24.33
CA VAL A 921 -13.24 5.96 -25.31
C VAL A 921 -12.20 5.43 -26.29
N ARG A 922 -12.47 5.53 -27.60
CA ARG A 922 -11.48 5.23 -28.63
C ARG A 922 -10.61 6.46 -28.83
N LYS A 923 -9.29 6.32 -28.61
CA LYS A 923 -8.32 7.35 -28.95
C LYS A 923 -8.25 7.49 -30.46
N GLU A 924 -8.40 8.71 -30.96
CA GLU A 924 -8.02 9.02 -32.34
C GLU A 924 -6.53 8.65 -32.48
N LYS A 925 -6.18 7.87 -33.52
CA LYS A 925 -4.77 7.54 -33.80
C LYS A 925 -4.04 8.87 -33.97
N PHE A 926 -3.14 9.19 -33.04
CA PHE A 926 -2.24 10.34 -33.15
C PHE A 926 -1.33 10.21 -34.38
#